data_AF-A0A3N5S8I8-F1
#
_entry.id   AF-A0A3N5S8I8-F1
#
_cell.length_a   1.000
_cell.length_b   1.000
_cell.length_c   1.000
_cell.angle_alpha   90.00
_cell.angle_beta   90.00
_cell.angle_gamma   90.00
#
_symmetry.space_group_name_H-M   'P 1'
#
loop_
_entity.id
_entity.type
_entity.pdbx_description
1 polymer ?
#
loop_
_entity_poly.entity_id
_entity_poly.type
_entity_poly.pdbx_seq_one_letter_code
_entity_poly.pdbx_strand_id
1 'polypeptide(L)'
;MMATQSSTSGKPIVEKEVRFAVVMYGGVSLAIYINGVAQELYKLVRATARERNEDGSSGDYVIKNPESSEAVYRKLGELLRSRFVVDILSGTSAGGINAVFLAKALANNQPMSQLEKMWVEQGDIELLINDKKSVADLAGIQMKPPPTSLLNSQRMYYRLLEAFDGMDGSAPKSKDTASPFVDELDLYVTATDIRGLWLPVPLADAEAHEYRYRTVFRFYHSTMDTKEDWSQDFLKANNPFLAFAARATSSFPFAFEPIKLEDVGLVLKAGNFVQNYPYVELRKSWERFHKDYKGERDNIDLHSFGDGGYLDNKPFSYITETLRRRRADSPVDRRLFYIEPAPERQQNNTSDGARPDAVENVAAALLSLPRYETIRDDLLQLKARNDLIERTNNILRQIERTRGSVGKLKVWGASGSDWSSQYLDEIISDYGTGYAAYHQLRVADTLDEFAVAVARNIGMEEEGRTFNLLRQLVEAWKRRNYASNSGDPRYSENELLFRLDLTWRVRRLYFLTRLIDDILLGLPSFHADEAKLSPADQEQKEYAQELIKKSGAAWKIPDETAGNQYFEALSAIKRQLNQAYMELRVRGRKLRARNLAVRDVNSIDDADLRSHVQAIQPLREVKDRLMETLQDEESLARACKDIEALSLSLSSRPGQGEKPTGYLYQTMTVVSRMCREALSGANGSSLPGVPQPVLKDVQDSLTFYYDHFEYFDMLTFPITYATPIGESDVVDVYRISPEDATGLVDARKSSRPKLAGTRLGNFGAFFKKEWRQNDIMWGRLDGAERIISTLLPESRARAELLLRVWLTILKENLDPANLKSLHDRLGGAREDFETAEEPSVEQMAKLQEALQTYFERHYALDLEFSPQTTLNAMGRSISVMGSLLEGLGQKYPGAQAPAFWLTRLGKIFMGVMQVAVPGSLPGLFFQHWMKVAYVFEVFLIVAGAILGFNNTVMRFGIFSLLLTLSVDLTVRLVEGYLKGSTRLMSVVRGAAKFIVVFVLLAVLALIYLGLVFLKIAELPAFLGT
;
A
#
# COMPACT_ATOMS: atom_id res chain seq x y z
N MET A 1 -13.87 -11.70 36.10
CA MET A 1 -13.39 -13.10 36.06
C MET A 1 -14.60 -14.00 36.28
N MET A 2 -15.16 -14.55 35.21
CA MET A 2 -16.04 -15.71 35.29
C MET A 2 -15.18 -16.96 35.52
N ALA A 3 -15.66 -17.83 36.40
CA ALA A 3 -14.96 -19.01 36.86
C ALA A 3 -14.67 -20.01 35.74
N THR A 4 -13.40 -20.40 35.69
CA THR A 4 -12.85 -21.67 35.23
C THR A 4 -13.83 -22.84 35.16
N GLN A 5 -14.29 -23.16 33.94
CA GLN A 5 -14.46 -24.55 33.52
C GLN A 5 -13.18 -24.96 32.78
N SER A 6 -12.24 -25.58 33.50
CA SER A 6 -11.20 -26.38 32.85
C SER A 6 -11.70 -27.83 32.77
N SER A 7 -12.19 -28.23 31.60
CA SER A 7 -12.08 -29.61 31.11
C SER A 7 -12.36 -29.63 29.60
N THR A 8 -11.30 -29.54 28.80
CA THR A 8 -11.14 -30.18 27.48
C THR A 8 -12.39 -30.33 26.59
N SER A 9 -12.96 -29.23 26.08
CA SER A 9 -13.70 -29.16 24.79
C SER A 9 -14.05 -27.71 24.45
N GLY A 10 -13.92 -27.33 23.16
CA GLY A 10 -14.50 -26.08 22.63
C GLY A 10 -13.57 -24.85 22.58
N LYS A 11 -12.46 -24.91 21.83
CA LYS A 11 -11.83 -23.68 21.32
C LYS A 11 -12.67 -23.20 20.12
N PRO A 12 -13.00 -21.90 19.97
CA PRO A 12 -13.75 -21.43 18.81
C PRO A 12 -12.95 -21.74 17.55
N ILE A 13 -13.54 -22.55 16.68
CA ILE A 13 -13.01 -22.93 15.38
C ILE A 13 -12.95 -21.65 14.53
N VAL A 14 -11.83 -21.42 13.85
CA VAL A 14 -11.74 -20.34 12.85
C VAL A 14 -12.39 -20.86 11.59
N GLU A 15 -13.55 -20.29 11.26
CA GLU A 15 -14.35 -20.70 10.11
C GLU A 15 -13.87 -20.06 8.81
N LYS A 16 -13.27 -18.86 8.89
CA LYS A 16 -12.80 -18.10 7.73
C LYS A 16 -11.66 -17.12 8.06
N GLU A 17 -10.96 -16.66 7.02
CA GLU A 17 -10.03 -15.53 7.10
C GLU A 17 -10.65 -14.28 6.48
N VAL A 18 -10.58 -13.15 7.19
CA VAL A 18 -10.89 -11.84 6.61
C VAL A 18 -9.57 -11.17 6.27
N ARG A 19 -9.33 -10.95 4.98
CA ARG A 19 -8.05 -10.46 4.47
C ARG A 19 -8.19 -9.04 3.92
N PHE A 20 -7.31 -8.17 4.40
CA PHE A 20 -7.29 -6.75 4.08
C PHE A 20 -6.19 -6.43 3.09
N ALA A 21 -6.59 -5.83 1.97
CA ALA A 21 -5.69 -5.06 1.12
C ALA A 21 -5.79 -3.58 1.52
N VAL A 22 -4.66 -2.92 1.77
CA VAL A 22 -4.65 -1.55 2.32
C VAL A 22 -3.90 -0.60 1.39
N VAL A 23 -4.58 0.46 0.98
CA VAL A 23 -4.03 1.59 0.23
C VAL A 23 -3.88 2.79 1.16
N MET A 24 -2.68 3.36 1.23
CA MET A 24 -2.40 4.54 2.05
C MET A 24 -2.04 5.75 1.16
N TYR A 25 -2.91 6.76 1.14
CA TYR A 25 -2.66 7.96 0.35
C TYR A 25 -1.72 8.95 1.04
N GLY A 26 -1.13 9.83 0.23
CA GLY A 26 -0.27 10.91 0.68
C GLY A 26 -1.02 12.06 1.36
N GLY A 27 -0.31 12.83 2.18
CA GLY A 27 -0.91 13.95 2.90
C GLY A 27 0.07 14.79 3.74
N VAL A 28 1.36 14.85 3.40
CA VAL A 28 2.39 15.58 4.15
C VAL A 28 2.33 15.22 5.65
N SER A 29 1.93 16.14 6.55
CA SER A 29 1.91 15.90 8.00
C SER A 29 0.77 14.97 8.43
N LEU A 30 -0.19 14.69 7.54
CA LEU A 30 -1.24 13.69 7.75
C LEU A 30 -0.69 12.25 7.76
N ALA A 31 0.60 12.05 7.45
CA ALA A 31 1.33 10.82 7.77
C ALA A 31 1.10 10.36 9.22
N ILE A 32 0.92 11.33 10.11
CA ILE A 32 0.76 11.14 11.55
C ILE A 32 -0.64 10.57 11.88
N TYR A 33 -1.69 11.03 11.19
CA TYR A 33 -3.01 10.40 11.26
C TYR A 33 -2.99 8.97 10.70
N ILE A 34 -2.37 8.79 9.53
CA ILE A 34 -2.27 7.47 8.89
C ILE A 34 -1.53 6.48 9.80
N ASN A 35 -0.54 6.95 10.57
CA ASN A 35 0.14 6.14 11.57
C ASN A 35 -0.83 5.56 12.61
N GLY A 36 -1.74 6.38 13.14
CA GLY A 36 -2.77 5.91 14.07
C GLY A 36 -3.65 4.80 13.47
N VAL A 37 -4.09 4.96 12.22
CA VAL A 37 -4.87 3.93 11.50
C VAL A 37 -4.05 2.65 11.30
N ALA A 38 -2.78 2.78 10.89
CA ALA A 38 -1.89 1.65 10.66
C ALA A 38 -1.61 0.85 11.95
N GLN A 39 -1.53 1.51 13.09
CA GLN A 39 -1.43 0.84 14.39
C GLN A 39 -2.64 -0.01 14.72
N GLU A 40 -3.86 0.46 14.41
CA GLU A 40 -5.07 -0.33 14.65
C GLU A 40 -5.16 -1.54 13.70
N LEU A 41 -4.73 -1.41 12.44
CA LEU A 41 -4.59 -2.55 11.52
C LEU A 41 -3.58 -3.58 12.03
N TYR A 42 -2.44 -3.14 12.55
CA TYR A 42 -1.45 -4.01 13.18
C TYR A 42 -2.02 -4.75 14.40
N LYS A 43 -2.73 -4.02 15.29
CA LYS A 43 -3.38 -4.60 16.47
C LYS A 43 -4.49 -5.58 16.11
N LEU A 44 -5.27 -5.30 15.06
CA LEU A 44 -6.32 -6.19 14.53
C LEU A 44 -5.77 -7.56 14.12
N VAL A 45 -4.66 -7.59 13.36
CA VAL A 45 -4.02 -8.84 12.93
C VAL A 45 -3.47 -9.60 14.14
N ARG A 46 -2.75 -8.91 15.02
CA ARG A 46 -2.19 -9.49 16.25
C ARG A 46 -3.23 -10.11 17.16
N ALA A 47 -4.38 -9.44 17.29
CA ALA A 47 -5.50 -9.85 18.11
C ALA A 47 -6.20 -11.12 17.63
N THR A 48 -5.87 -11.68 16.47
CA THR A 48 -6.45 -12.95 15.98
C THR A 48 -5.40 -13.97 15.52
N ALA A 49 -4.12 -13.61 15.54
CA ALA A 49 -3.03 -14.50 15.19
C ALA A 49 -2.99 -15.76 16.08
N ARG A 50 -2.80 -16.91 15.43
CA ARG A 50 -2.69 -18.24 16.06
C ARG A 50 -1.36 -18.88 15.72
N GLU A 51 -0.85 -19.67 16.64
CA GLU A 51 0.28 -20.58 16.38
C GLU A 51 -0.15 -21.60 15.33
N ARG A 52 0.78 -22.09 14.49
CA ARG A 52 0.52 -23.22 13.60
C ARG A 52 1.03 -24.49 14.27
N ASN A 53 0.17 -25.49 14.39
CA ASN A 53 0.54 -26.83 14.86
C ASN A 53 1.41 -27.55 13.80
N GLU A 54 2.08 -28.66 14.16
CA GLU A 54 2.93 -29.43 13.24
C GLU A 54 2.16 -29.98 12.02
N ASP A 55 0.86 -30.23 12.18
CA ASP A 55 -0.05 -30.68 11.12
C ASP A 55 -0.60 -29.51 10.27
N GLY A 56 -0.16 -28.28 10.52
CA GLY A 56 -0.59 -27.06 9.84
C GLY A 56 -1.94 -26.51 10.31
N SER A 57 -2.61 -27.13 11.28
CA SER A 57 -3.85 -26.61 11.86
C SER A 57 -3.59 -25.37 12.75
N SER A 58 -4.64 -24.56 12.96
CA SER A 58 -4.55 -23.39 13.85
C SER A 58 -4.52 -23.83 15.31
N GLY A 59 -3.40 -23.58 15.98
CA GLY A 59 -3.18 -23.79 17.40
C GLY A 59 -3.74 -22.65 18.26
N ASP A 60 -3.12 -22.45 19.43
CA ASP A 60 -3.54 -21.41 20.37
C ASP A 60 -3.23 -20.00 19.85
N TYR A 61 -3.93 -19.03 20.41
CA TYR A 61 -3.65 -17.63 20.14
C TYR A 61 -2.23 -17.26 20.58
N VAL A 62 -1.48 -16.64 19.67
CA VAL A 62 -0.09 -16.20 19.93
C VAL A 62 -0.05 -15.25 21.11
N ILE A 63 -1.02 -14.34 21.18
CA ILE A 63 -1.21 -13.41 22.28
C ILE A 63 -2.27 -13.97 23.22
N LYS A 64 -1.81 -14.57 24.32
CA LYS A 64 -2.68 -15.19 25.34
C LYS A 64 -3.59 -14.18 26.03
N ASN A 65 -3.03 -13.04 26.43
CA ASN A 65 -3.75 -11.96 27.11
C ASN A 65 -3.59 -10.68 26.28
N PRO A 66 -4.47 -10.44 25.30
CA PRO A 66 -4.42 -9.20 24.54
C PRO A 66 -4.79 -8.02 25.45
N GLU A 67 -4.06 -6.91 25.30
CA GLU A 67 -4.31 -5.65 26.00
C GLU A 67 -4.78 -4.60 24.99
N SER A 68 -5.15 -3.39 25.45
CA SER A 68 -5.51 -2.29 24.54
C SER A 68 -6.69 -2.66 23.61
N SER A 69 -6.75 -2.04 22.43
CA SER A 69 -7.72 -2.36 21.38
C SER A 69 -7.60 -3.79 20.84
N GLU A 70 -6.47 -4.49 21.06
CA GLU A 70 -6.34 -5.91 20.67
C GLU A 70 -7.36 -6.78 21.41
N ALA A 71 -7.69 -6.48 22.66
CA ALA A 71 -8.71 -7.22 23.40
C ALA A 71 -10.10 -7.09 22.77
N VAL A 72 -10.41 -5.91 22.21
CA VAL A 72 -11.68 -5.67 21.51
C VAL A 72 -11.68 -6.39 20.16
N TYR A 73 -10.58 -6.32 19.41
CA TYR A 73 -10.44 -7.04 18.15
C TYR A 73 -10.42 -8.56 18.31
N ARG A 74 -9.94 -9.08 19.45
CA ARG A 74 -10.04 -10.50 19.82
C ARG A 74 -11.51 -10.91 19.92
N LYS A 75 -12.31 -10.15 20.68
CA LYS A 75 -13.76 -10.38 20.82
C LYS A 75 -14.48 -10.27 19.49
N LEU A 76 -14.08 -9.32 18.62
CA LEU A 76 -14.59 -9.19 17.25
C LEU A 76 -14.28 -10.43 16.41
N GLY A 77 -13.04 -10.93 16.44
CA GLY A 77 -12.63 -12.14 15.72
C GLY A 77 -13.35 -13.40 16.21
N GLU A 78 -13.55 -13.52 17.53
CA GLU A 78 -14.33 -14.61 18.13
C GLU A 78 -15.80 -14.58 17.73
N LEU A 79 -16.43 -13.39 17.75
CA LEU A 79 -17.81 -13.19 17.31
C LEU A 79 -18.01 -13.56 15.83
N LEU A 80 -17.03 -13.22 14.99
CA LEU A 80 -17.04 -13.52 13.56
C LEU A 80 -16.48 -14.90 13.22
N ARG A 81 -16.02 -15.68 14.23
CA ARG A 81 -15.26 -16.94 14.05
C ARG A 81 -14.15 -16.79 12.98
N SER A 82 -13.47 -15.64 12.96
CA SER A 82 -12.60 -15.22 11.86
C SER A 82 -11.20 -14.84 12.32
N ARG A 83 -10.19 -15.12 11.48
CA ARG A 83 -8.83 -14.58 11.61
C ARG A 83 -8.65 -13.37 10.68
N PHE A 84 -8.05 -12.30 11.19
CA PHE A 84 -7.74 -11.09 10.43
C PHE A 84 -6.30 -11.12 9.90
N VAL A 85 -6.11 -10.80 8.62
CA VAL A 85 -4.79 -10.75 7.99
C VAL A 85 -4.68 -9.53 7.08
N VAL A 86 -3.57 -8.80 7.15
CA VAL A 86 -3.23 -7.76 6.16
C VAL A 86 -2.11 -8.33 5.29
N ASP A 87 -2.42 -8.68 4.05
CA ASP A 87 -1.48 -9.38 3.14
C ASP A 87 -1.06 -8.57 1.90
N ILE A 88 -1.70 -7.42 1.65
CA ILE A 88 -1.35 -6.53 0.54
C ILE A 88 -1.36 -5.09 1.02
N LEU A 89 -0.25 -4.38 0.81
CA LEU A 89 -0.06 -2.98 1.18
C LEU A 89 0.39 -2.19 -0.05
N SER A 90 -0.18 -1.02 -0.24
CA SER A 90 0.25 -0.06 -1.26
C SER A 90 0.25 1.34 -0.69
N GLY A 91 1.28 2.13 -0.95
CA GLY A 91 1.38 3.46 -0.38
C GLY A 91 2.11 4.47 -1.26
N THR A 92 1.63 5.71 -1.19
CA THR A 92 2.17 6.87 -1.90
C THR A 92 2.50 7.99 -0.90
N SER A 93 3.64 8.66 -1.05
CA SER A 93 4.05 9.78 -0.18
C SER A 93 4.08 9.41 1.30
N ALA A 94 3.52 10.26 2.16
CA ALA A 94 3.29 10.00 3.57
C ALA A 94 2.66 8.62 3.88
N GLY A 95 1.78 8.13 3.01
CA GLY A 95 1.17 6.80 3.14
C GLY A 95 2.16 5.66 2.88
N GLY A 96 3.11 5.87 1.96
CA GLY A 96 4.19 4.92 1.68
C GLY A 96 5.10 4.66 2.87
N ILE A 97 5.40 5.69 3.67
CA ILE A 97 6.17 5.52 4.93
C ILE A 97 5.43 4.55 5.87
N ASN A 98 4.15 4.80 6.15
CA ASN A 98 3.37 3.97 7.06
C ASN A 98 3.18 2.54 6.51
N ALA A 99 2.99 2.39 5.20
CA ALA A 99 2.86 1.08 4.56
C ALA A 99 4.15 0.23 4.71
N VAL A 100 5.33 0.83 4.54
CA VAL A 100 6.62 0.13 4.72
C VAL A 100 6.80 -0.35 6.17
N PHE A 101 6.50 0.50 7.15
CA PHE A 101 6.63 0.14 8.57
C PHE A 101 5.61 -0.90 9.01
N LEU A 102 4.35 -0.79 8.57
CA LEU A 102 3.32 -1.79 8.84
C LEU A 102 3.70 -3.15 8.23
N ALA A 103 4.18 -3.16 6.98
CA ALA A 103 4.62 -4.38 6.31
C ALA A 103 5.75 -5.08 7.07
N LYS A 104 6.79 -4.34 7.48
CA LYS A 104 7.89 -4.90 8.28
C LYS A 104 7.42 -5.40 9.65
N ALA A 105 6.54 -4.66 10.31
CA ALA A 105 5.95 -5.05 11.59
C ALA A 105 5.19 -6.39 11.50
N LEU A 106 4.39 -6.56 10.44
CA LEU A 106 3.65 -7.79 10.17
C LEU A 106 4.57 -8.95 9.77
N ALA A 107 5.53 -8.73 8.88
CA ALA A 107 6.43 -9.76 8.37
C ALA A 107 7.40 -10.32 9.43
N ASN A 108 7.77 -9.53 10.45
CA ASN A 108 8.80 -9.90 11.43
C ASN A 108 8.31 -9.95 12.88
N ASN A 109 7.01 -9.79 13.14
CA ASN A 109 6.45 -9.66 14.50
C ASN A 109 7.15 -8.54 15.31
N GLN A 110 7.16 -7.32 14.77
CA GLN A 110 7.84 -6.17 15.37
C GLN A 110 6.87 -5.06 15.77
N PRO A 111 7.11 -4.34 16.87
CA PRO A 111 6.22 -3.27 17.31
C PRO A 111 6.31 -2.04 16.39
N MET A 112 5.16 -1.41 16.11
CA MET A 112 5.08 -0.18 15.33
C MET A 112 5.42 1.11 16.10
N SER A 113 5.64 1.01 17.42
CA SER A 113 5.83 2.17 18.32
C SER A 113 7.04 3.04 17.95
N GLN A 114 8.02 2.51 17.23
CA GLN A 114 9.21 3.27 16.81
C GLN A 114 8.87 4.36 15.78
N LEU A 115 7.94 4.08 14.86
CA LEU A 115 7.50 5.09 13.89
C LEU A 115 6.66 6.20 14.57
N GLU A 116 5.78 5.82 15.50
CA GLU A 116 5.05 6.78 16.33
C GLU A 116 6.02 7.69 17.09
N LYS A 117 7.00 7.10 17.78
CA LYS A 117 8.02 7.84 18.53
C LYS A 117 8.78 8.81 17.61
N MET A 118 9.19 8.34 16.43
CA MET A 118 9.85 9.19 15.43
C MET A 118 8.96 10.38 15.06
N TRP A 119 7.68 10.17 14.77
CA TRP A 119 6.79 11.29 14.42
C TRP A 119 6.61 12.26 15.58
N VAL A 120 6.31 11.76 16.78
CA VAL A 120 6.05 12.60 17.97
C VAL A 120 7.27 13.44 18.34
N GLU A 121 8.46 12.85 18.34
CA GLU A 121 9.70 13.48 18.80
C GLU A 121 10.48 14.21 17.70
N GLN A 122 10.54 13.64 16.50
CA GLN A 122 11.40 14.11 15.40
C GLN A 122 10.62 14.82 14.28
N GLY A 123 9.29 14.70 14.25
CA GLY A 123 8.42 15.41 13.31
C GLY A 123 8.24 16.89 13.62
N ASP A 124 9.13 17.51 14.38
CA ASP A 124 9.08 18.94 14.69
C ASP A 124 9.67 19.78 13.54
N ILE A 125 8.93 20.78 13.09
CA ILE A 125 9.36 21.67 12.01
C ILE A 125 10.70 22.35 12.34
N GLU A 126 10.98 22.68 13.62
CA GLU A 126 12.25 23.27 14.01
C GLU A 126 13.44 22.31 13.84
N LEU A 127 13.21 21.00 13.93
CA LEU A 127 14.24 20.00 13.68
C LEU A 127 14.39 19.68 12.19
N LEU A 128 13.30 19.82 11.42
CA LEU A 128 13.26 19.48 10.01
C LEU A 128 13.84 20.57 9.10
N ILE A 129 13.76 21.86 9.43
CA ILE A 129 14.29 22.95 8.57
C ILE A 129 15.77 22.73 8.25
N ASN A 130 16.13 22.77 6.96
CA ASN A 130 17.46 22.49 6.43
C ASN A 130 18.49 23.57 6.75
N ASP A 131 18.91 23.60 8.01
CA ASP A 131 19.99 24.45 8.50
C ASP A 131 20.89 23.68 9.49
N LYS A 132 21.85 24.38 10.10
CA LYS A 132 22.82 23.79 11.04
C LYS A 132 22.16 23.05 12.23
N LYS A 133 20.95 23.43 12.65
CA LYS A 133 20.27 22.76 13.78
C LYS A 133 19.76 21.38 13.38
N SER A 134 19.35 21.19 12.12
CA SER A 134 18.80 19.91 11.66
C SER A 134 19.79 18.74 11.61
N VAL A 135 21.09 19.02 11.72
CA VAL A 135 22.17 18.01 11.76
C VAL A 135 22.89 17.97 13.10
N ALA A 136 22.53 18.82 14.06
CA ALA A 136 23.30 19.02 15.30
C ALA A 136 23.34 17.76 16.20
N ASP A 137 22.31 16.93 16.11
CA ASP A 137 22.10 15.68 16.84
C ASP A 137 22.33 14.43 15.96
N LEU A 138 22.86 14.60 14.75
CA LEU A 138 23.15 13.50 13.82
C LEU A 138 24.66 13.23 13.77
N ALA A 139 25.07 12.02 14.15
CA ALA A 139 26.47 11.63 14.10
C ALA A 139 26.98 11.63 12.65
N GLY A 140 28.06 12.37 12.41
CA GLY A 140 28.85 12.48 11.16
C GLY A 140 28.11 12.93 9.90
N ILE A 141 26.89 13.44 10.02
CA ILE A 141 26.18 14.14 8.93
C ILE A 141 26.56 15.62 8.96
N GLN A 142 26.98 16.17 7.82
CA GLN A 142 27.30 17.59 7.67
C GLN A 142 26.37 18.25 6.65
N MET A 143 25.92 19.47 6.97
CA MET A 143 25.12 20.28 6.05
C MET A 143 25.99 20.78 4.90
N LYS A 144 25.49 20.67 3.65
CA LYS A 144 26.11 21.26 2.46
C LYS A 144 25.44 22.60 2.11
N PRO A 145 26.14 23.74 2.20
CA PRO A 145 25.62 25.02 1.73
C PRO A 145 25.90 25.23 0.23
N PRO A 146 25.01 25.92 -0.52
CA PRO A 146 23.67 26.34 -0.10
C PRO A 146 22.73 25.13 0.08
N PRO A 147 21.72 25.23 0.96
CA PRO A 147 20.70 24.18 1.09
C PRO A 147 20.01 23.93 -0.26
N THR A 148 19.54 22.71 -0.47
CA THR A 148 18.96 22.24 -1.75
C THR A 148 17.45 21.90 -1.64
N SER A 149 16.91 21.75 -0.42
CA SER A 149 15.48 21.85 -0.07
C SER A 149 15.23 22.61 1.23
N LEU A 150 13.97 22.96 1.49
CA LEU A 150 13.53 23.65 2.71
C LEU A 150 13.72 22.80 3.97
N LEU A 151 13.37 21.52 3.91
CA LEU A 151 13.52 20.54 4.98
C LEU A 151 14.71 19.62 4.70
N ASN A 152 15.35 19.12 5.75
CA ASN A 152 16.56 18.33 5.68
C ASN A 152 16.24 16.88 5.28
N SER A 153 16.52 16.58 4.02
CA SER A 153 16.31 15.27 3.41
C SER A 153 17.13 14.15 4.05
N GLN A 154 18.38 14.43 4.43
CA GLN A 154 19.28 13.46 5.05
C GLN A 154 18.85 13.12 6.48
N ARG A 155 18.37 14.11 7.24
CA ARG A 155 17.79 13.90 8.57
C ARG A 155 16.61 12.94 8.49
N MET A 156 15.69 13.16 7.56
CA MET A 156 14.51 12.29 7.41
C MET A 156 14.93 10.84 7.13
N TYR A 157 15.84 10.62 6.17
CA TYR A 157 16.37 9.28 5.89
C TYR A 157 17.07 8.65 7.13
N TYR A 158 17.92 9.40 7.82
CA TYR A 158 18.61 8.96 9.03
C TYR A 158 17.61 8.49 10.10
N ARG A 159 16.57 9.29 10.39
CA ARG A 159 15.57 8.98 11.43
C ARG A 159 14.66 7.82 11.03
N LEU A 160 14.34 7.66 9.74
CA LEU A 160 13.64 6.48 9.24
C LEU A 160 14.47 5.20 9.44
N LEU A 161 15.76 5.24 9.11
CA LEU A 161 16.66 4.10 9.33
C LEU A 161 16.85 3.77 10.81
N GLU A 162 17.01 4.80 11.66
CA GLU A 162 17.07 4.63 13.11
C GLU A 162 15.79 4.00 13.69
N ALA A 163 14.62 4.39 13.18
CA ALA A 163 13.36 3.79 13.59
C ALA A 163 13.28 2.30 13.18
N PHE A 164 13.79 1.92 12.00
CA PHE A 164 13.90 0.50 11.63
C PHE A 164 14.85 -0.29 12.51
N ASP A 165 16.03 0.26 12.83
CA ASP A 165 16.96 -0.36 13.78
C ASP A 165 16.33 -0.51 15.17
N GLY A 166 15.53 0.49 15.59
CA GLY A 166 14.72 0.42 16.80
C GLY A 166 13.67 -0.68 16.77
N MET A 167 13.04 -0.95 15.62
CA MET A 167 12.07 -2.05 15.46
C MET A 167 12.76 -3.40 15.60
N ASP A 168 13.92 -3.58 14.97
CA ASP A 168 14.71 -4.80 15.09
C ASP A 168 15.22 -5.00 16.53
N GLY A 169 15.62 -3.93 17.23
CA GLY A 169 16.07 -3.98 18.61
C GLY A 169 14.96 -4.22 19.65
N SER A 170 13.72 -3.88 19.31
CA SER A 170 12.53 -4.08 20.16
C SER A 170 11.71 -5.32 19.78
N ALA A 171 12.18 -6.10 18.81
CA ALA A 171 11.56 -7.35 18.41
C ALA A 171 11.50 -8.34 19.60
N PRO A 172 10.41 -9.11 19.76
CA PRO A 172 10.36 -10.19 20.73
C PRO A 172 11.53 -11.16 20.49
N LYS A 173 12.23 -11.55 21.56
CA LYS A 173 13.32 -12.53 21.51
C LYS A 173 12.78 -13.96 21.32
N SER A 174 12.06 -14.24 20.24
CA SER A 174 11.72 -15.62 19.86
C SER A 174 12.81 -16.20 18.96
N LYS A 175 13.09 -17.50 19.11
CA LYS A 175 14.03 -18.25 18.27
C LYS A 175 13.45 -18.37 16.86
N ASP A 176 14.04 -17.72 15.87
CA ASP A 176 13.95 -18.01 14.42
C ASP A 176 12.62 -18.58 13.88
N THR A 177 11.48 -18.13 14.40
CA THR A 177 10.16 -18.53 13.91
C THR A 177 9.62 -17.47 12.99
N ALA A 178 9.13 -17.92 11.82
CA ALA A 178 8.40 -17.07 10.89
C ALA A 178 7.26 -16.32 11.61
N SER A 179 6.97 -15.09 11.18
CA SER A 179 5.92 -14.29 11.81
C SER A 179 4.56 -15.01 11.72
N PRO A 180 3.81 -15.15 12.83
CA PRO A 180 2.49 -15.78 12.80
C PRO A 180 1.39 -14.84 12.28
N PHE A 181 1.75 -13.60 11.88
CA PHE A 181 0.77 -12.58 11.48
C PHE A 181 0.37 -12.70 10.02
N VAL A 182 1.28 -13.17 9.15
CA VAL A 182 1.03 -13.25 7.72
C VAL A 182 1.94 -14.32 7.09
N ASP A 183 1.36 -15.16 6.23
CA ASP A 183 2.13 -16.18 5.51
C ASP A 183 2.76 -15.63 4.22
N GLU A 184 2.06 -14.72 3.52
CA GLU A 184 2.60 -13.98 2.38
C GLU A 184 2.21 -12.50 2.44
N LEU A 185 3.17 -11.59 2.20
CA LEU A 185 2.93 -10.15 2.20
C LEU A 185 3.58 -9.47 0.98
N ASP A 186 2.83 -8.62 0.30
CA ASP A 186 3.29 -7.78 -0.80
C ASP A 186 3.13 -6.32 -0.41
N LEU A 187 4.20 -5.55 -0.62
CA LEU A 187 4.22 -4.11 -0.42
C LEU A 187 4.62 -3.42 -1.73
N TYR A 188 3.82 -2.44 -2.13
CA TYR A 188 4.09 -1.57 -3.27
C TYR A 188 4.29 -0.13 -2.79
N VAL A 189 5.44 0.45 -3.12
CA VAL A 189 5.77 1.84 -2.76
C VAL A 189 6.01 2.63 -4.04
N THR A 190 5.15 3.61 -4.30
CA THR A 190 5.21 4.42 -5.53
C THR A 190 6.26 5.51 -5.41
N ALA A 191 6.96 5.81 -6.50
CA ALA A 191 7.94 6.89 -6.61
C ALA A 191 7.95 7.45 -8.03
N THR A 192 8.42 8.68 -8.17
CA THR A 192 8.58 9.30 -9.49
C THR A 192 10.04 9.44 -9.84
N ASP A 193 10.49 8.77 -10.88
CA ASP A 193 11.80 9.03 -11.47
C ASP A 193 11.73 10.32 -12.28
N ILE A 194 12.47 11.34 -11.83
CA ILE A 194 12.47 12.68 -12.43
C ILE A 194 13.10 12.68 -13.82
N ARG A 195 14.01 11.75 -14.10
CA ARG A 195 14.63 11.64 -15.43
C ARG A 195 13.77 10.84 -16.41
N GLY A 196 12.97 9.92 -15.88
CA GLY A 196 12.18 8.98 -16.64
C GLY A 196 13.03 7.88 -17.26
N LEU A 197 12.41 6.71 -17.39
CA LEU A 197 13.01 5.55 -18.04
C LEU A 197 12.57 5.49 -19.50
N TRP A 198 13.52 5.38 -20.43
CA TRP A 198 13.22 5.28 -21.86
C TRP A 198 12.84 3.84 -22.21
N LEU A 199 11.57 3.59 -22.52
CA LEU A 199 11.06 2.23 -22.74
C LEU A 199 10.41 2.08 -24.12
N PRO A 200 10.56 0.91 -24.76
CA PRO A 200 9.85 0.60 -26.00
C PRO A 200 8.36 0.37 -25.73
N VAL A 201 7.52 0.83 -26.66
CA VAL A 201 6.07 0.60 -26.69
C VAL A 201 5.73 -0.12 -27.98
N PRO A 202 5.26 -1.38 -27.93
CA PRO A 202 4.92 -2.12 -29.13
C PRO A 202 3.67 -1.54 -29.80
N LEU A 203 3.78 -1.19 -31.08
CA LEU A 203 2.64 -0.87 -31.95
C LEU A 203 2.38 -2.04 -32.91
N ALA A 204 1.25 -1.98 -33.62
CA ALA A 204 0.87 -3.06 -34.55
C ALA A 204 1.87 -3.23 -35.70
N ASP A 205 2.52 -2.15 -36.14
CA ASP A 205 3.40 -2.07 -37.31
C ASP A 205 4.83 -1.60 -36.99
N ALA A 206 5.05 -0.99 -35.83
CA ALA A 206 6.32 -0.40 -35.41
C ALA A 206 6.57 -0.54 -33.90
N GLU A 207 7.73 -0.09 -33.45
CA GLU A 207 8.05 0.08 -32.04
C GLU A 207 8.23 1.57 -31.77
N ALA A 208 7.32 2.16 -30.99
CA ALA A 208 7.51 3.50 -30.46
C ALA A 208 8.39 3.45 -29.21
N HIS A 209 8.89 4.59 -28.76
CA HIS A 209 9.57 4.68 -27.48
C HIS A 209 9.02 5.87 -26.70
N GLU A 210 8.77 5.65 -25.41
CA GLU A 210 8.20 6.66 -24.53
C GLU A 210 8.91 6.67 -23.17
N TYR A 211 8.95 7.86 -22.55
CA TYR A 211 9.48 8.00 -21.20
C TYR A 211 8.45 7.57 -20.16
N ARG A 212 8.82 6.58 -19.35
CA ARG A 212 8.08 6.20 -18.14
C ARG A 212 8.73 6.82 -16.91
N TYR A 213 8.13 7.89 -16.42
CA TYR A 213 8.57 8.56 -15.17
C TYR A 213 8.08 7.85 -13.90
N ARG A 214 7.07 6.99 -14.01
CA ARG A 214 6.55 6.23 -12.89
C ARG A 214 7.48 5.07 -12.50
N THR A 215 7.74 4.93 -11.20
CA THR A 215 8.46 3.81 -10.61
C THR A 215 7.72 3.23 -9.39
N VAL A 216 7.82 1.92 -9.19
CA VAL A 216 7.31 1.25 -7.98
C VAL A 216 8.37 0.31 -7.43
N PHE A 217 8.66 0.47 -6.14
CA PHE A 217 9.47 -0.50 -5.38
C PHE A 217 8.54 -1.55 -4.81
N ARG A 218 8.77 -2.82 -5.17
CA ARG A 218 8.02 -3.98 -4.67
C ARG A 218 8.86 -4.74 -3.66
N PHE A 219 8.26 -5.06 -2.52
CA PHE A 219 8.85 -5.90 -1.48
C PHE A 219 7.93 -7.09 -1.21
N TYR A 220 8.53 -8.25 -0.96
CA TYR A 220 7.81 -9.50 -0.73
C TYR A 220 8.25 -10.19 0.57
N HIS A 221 7.35 -10.98 1.13
CA HIS A 221 7.58 -11.89 2.24
C HIS A 221 6.77 -13.17 2.01
N SER A 222 7.37 -14.32 2.30
CA SER A 222 6.72 -15.63 2.30
C SER A 222 7.31 -16.52 3.39
N THR A 223 6.47 -17.27 4.09
CA THR A 223 6.86 -18.28 5.08
C THR A 223 6.99 -19.68 4.46
N MET A 224 6.55 -19.87 3.22
CA MET A 224 6.46 -21.18 2.54
C MET A 224 7.56 -21.43 1.51
N ASP A 225 8.34 -20.43 1.10
CA ASP A 225 9.41 -20.64 0.12
C ASP A 225 10.63 -21.32 0.76
N THR A 226 11.17 -22.35 0.10
CA THR A 226 12.39 -23.06 0.48
C THR A 226 13.57 -22.08 0.59
N LYS A 227 14.56 -22.38 1.45
CA LYS A 227 15.81 -21.63 1.72
C LYS A 227 16.64 -21.19 0.48
N GLU A 228 16.21 -21.45 -0.75
CA GLU A 228 16.88 -21.05 -1.98
C GLU A 228 16.20 -19.85 -2.68
N ASP A 229 14.95 -19.51 -2.34
CA ASP A 229 14.16 -18.44 -2.97
C ASP A 229 13.88 -17.28 -1.99
N TRP A 230 14.89 -16.90 -1.20
CA TRP A 230 14.81 -15.79 -0.23
C TRP A 230 14.44 -14.47 -0.93
N SER A 231 13.16 -14.15 -0.96
CA SER A 231 12.72 -12.76 -0.90
C SER A 231 11.98 -12.56 0.43
N GLN A 232 12.74 -12.66 1.52
CA GLN A 232 12.35 -12.04 2.79
C GLN A 232 12.87 -10.60 2.77
N ASP A 233 12.14 -9.72 2.11
CA ASP A 233 12.63 -8.37 1.85
C ASP A 233 12.60 -7.45 3.07
N PHE A 234 11.94 -7.87 4.16
CA PHE A 234 11.76 -7.09 5.39
C PHE A 234 12.84 -7.32 6.47
N LEU A 235 13.85 -8.15 6.17
CA LEU A 235 14.96 -8.42 7.09
C LEU A 235 15.82 -7.17 7.34
N LYS A 236 16.51 -7.15 8.48
CA LYS A 236 17.40 -6.06 8.89
C LYS A 236 18.35 -5.60 7.78
N ALA A 237 18.94 -6.54 7.04
CA ALA A 237 19.86 -6.24 5.93
C ALA A 237 19.28 -5.30 4.85
N ASN A 238 17.96 -5.29 4.66
CA ASN A 238 17.29 -4.44 3.69
C ASN A 238 16.76 -3.12 4.27
N ASN A 239 16.89 -2.86 5.58
CA ASN A 239 16.45 -1.62 6.22
C ASN A 239 16.92 -0.35 5.49
N PRO A 240 18.18 -0.24 5.01
CA PRO A 240 18.60 0.95 4.29
C PRO A 240 17.83 1.19 2.99
N PHE A 241 17.43 0.12 2.28
CA PHE A 241 16.63 0.22 1.07
C PHE A 241 15.15 0.45 1.36
N LEU A 242 14.60 -0.14 2.43
CA LEU A 242 13.25 0.18 2.91
C LEU A 242 13.13 1.67 3.29
N ALA A 243 14.14 2.22 3.99
CA ALA A 243 14.23 3.64 4.28
C ALA A 243 14.39 4.49 3.02
N PHE A 244 15.11 4.00 2.01
CA PHE A 244 15.25 4.66 0.72
C PHE A 244 13.91 4.74 0.00
N ALA A 245 13.16 3.63 -0.09
CA ALA A 245 11.84 3.61 -0.71
C ALA A 245 10.85 4.52 0.04
N ALA A 246 10.83 4.48 1.37
CA ALA A 246 10.03 5.36 2.22
C ALA A 246 10.37 6.85 2.03
N ARG A 247 11.64 7.18 1.80
CA ARG A 247 12.09 8.55 1.52
C ARG A 247 11.80 8.98 0.09
N ALA A 248 12.01 8.09 -0.89
CA ALA A 248 11.73 8.33 -2.31
C ALA A 248 10.26 8.69 -2.50
N THR A 249 9.36 7.84 -2.01
CA THR A 249 7.91 8.07 -2.14
C THR A 249 7.45 9.38 -1.52
N SER A 250 8.12 9.88 -0.46
CA SER A 250 7.75 11.09 0.30
C SER A 250 8.61 12.32 0.00
N SER A 251 9.33 12.35 -1.13
CA SER A 251 10.17 13.48 -1.56
C SER A 251 9.35 14.61 -2.17
N PHE A 252 8.52 15.27 -1.35
CA PHE A 252 7.63 16.35 -1.76
C PHE A 252 8.42 17.56 -2.30
N PRO A 253 8.10 18.08 -3.51
CA PRO A 253 8.83 19.18 -4.14
C PRO A 253 9.00 20.41 -3.23
N PHE A 254 10.16 21.06 -3.32
CA PHE A 254 10.62 22.19 -2.49
C PHE A 254 10.79 21.90 -0.99
N ALA A 255 9.93 21.08 -0.38
CA ALA A 255 10.06 20.66 1.01
C ALA A 255 11.25 19.71 1.18
N PHE A 256 11.37 18.72 0.30
CA PHE A 256 12.36 17.65 0.38
C PHE A 256 13.03 17.43 -0.97
N GLU A 257 14.34 17.21 -0.96
CA GLU A 257 15.12 16.86 -2.16
C GLU A 257 14.69 15.47 -2.67
N PRO A 258 14.65 15.27 -4.00
CA PRO A 258 14.63 13.95 -4.60
C PRO A 258 15.84 13.13 -4.14
N ILE A 259 15.63 11.86 -3.82
CA ILE A 259 16.69 10.98 -3.31
C ILE A 259 17.29 10.13 -4.44
N LYS A 260 18.60 9.88 -4.35
CA LYS A 260 19.30 8.89 -5.17
C LYS A 260 19.81 7.73 -4.32
N LEU A 261 20.08 6.60 -4.97
CA LEU A 261 20.65 5.44 -4.27
C LEU A 261 22.07 5.71 -3.73
N GLU A 262 22.81 6.64 -4.34
CA GLU A 262 24.12 7.08 -3.83
C GLU A 262 24.04 7.84 -2.50
N ASP A 263 22.94 8.56 -2.24
CA ASP A 263 22.75 9.34 -1.01
C ASP A 263 22.64 8.44 0.23
N VAL A 264 22.15 7.21 0.05
CA VAL A 264 22.14 6.17 1.10
C VAL A 264 23.55 5.90 1.60
N GLY A 265 24.52 5.80 0.68
CA GLY A 265 25.91 5.53 1.02
C GLY A 265 26.55 6.63 1.87
N LEU A 266 26.10 7.89 1.73
CA LEU A 266 26.60 9.00 2.56
C LEU A 266 26.17 8.84 4.02
N VAL A 267 24.90 8.50 4.26
CA VAL A 267 24.36 8.33 5.62
C VAL A 267 24.92 7.09 6.29
N LEU A 268 25.01 5.98 5.56
CA LEU A 268 25.57 4.74 6.09
C LEU A 268 27.06 4.88 6.47
N LYS A 269 27.82 5.73 5.77
CA LYS A 269 29.22 6.05 6.11
C LYS A 269 29.35 7.04 7.27
N ALA A 270 28.34 7.87 7.50
CA ALA A 270 28.42 9.03 8.38
C ALA A 270 28.10 8.72 9.85
N GLY A 271 27.40 7.64 10.19
CA GLY A 271 26.91 7.42 11.55
C GLY A 271 27.36 6.11 12.20
N ASN A 272 26.61 5.71 13.23
CA ASN A 272 26.76 4.40 13.90
C ASN A 272 26.32 3.21 13.01
N PHE A 273 25.84 3.49 11.79
CA PHE A 273 25.32 2.50 10.85
C PHE A 273 26.40 1.71 10.11
N VAL A 274 27.64 2.22 10.03
CA VAL A 274 28.76 1.59 9.29
C VAL A 274 28.97 0.14 9.71
N GLN A 275 28.88 -0.13 11.02
CA GLN A 275 29.09 -1.47 11.57
C GLN A 275 27.92 -2.42 11.28
N ASN A 276 26.71 -1.89 11.13
CA ASN A 276 25.49 -2.67 10.92
C ASN A 276 25.21 -2.95 9.43
N TYR A 277 25.72 -2.10 8.53
CA TYR A 277 25.33 -2.08 7.11
C TYR A 277 26.53 -1.97 6.16
N PRO A 278 27.10 -3.09 5.69
CA PRO A 278 28.16 -3.08 4.68
C PRO A 278 27.60 -2.68 3.31
N TYR A 279 27.57 -1.37 3.03
CA TYR A 279 26.90 -0.79 1.86
C TYR A 279 27.25 -1.45 0.52
N VAL A 280 28.53 -1.77 0.29
CA VAL A 280 29.01 -2.35 -0.98
C VAL A 280 28.41 -3.74 -1.23
N GLU A 281 28.30 -4.56 -0.20
CA GLU A 281 27.74 -5.91 -0.28
C GLU A 281 26.21 -5.84 -0.43
N LEU A 282 25.56 -5.03 0.39
CA LEU A 282 24.09 -4.89 0.38
C LEU A 282 23.57 -4.33 -0.94
N ARG A 283 24.30 -3.38 -1.55
CA ARG A 283 23.89 -2.76 -2.80
C ARG A 283 23.73 -3.76 -3.96
N LYS A 284 24.59 -4.78 -4.03
CA LYS A 284 24.44 -5.86 -5.04
C LYS A 284 23.14 -6.63 -4.81
N SER A 285 22.77 -6.87 -3.56
CA SER A 285 21.53 -7.58 -3.23
C SER A 285 20.27 -6.79 -3.64
N TRP A 286 20.34 -5.45 -3.68
CA TRP A 286 19.21 -4.57 -3.98
C TRP A 286 18.86 -4.47 -5.47
N GLU A 287 19.67 -5.01 -6.38
CA GLU A 287 19.38 -5.04 -7.83
C GLU A 287 18.01 -5.65 -8.15
N ARG A 288 17.53 -6.56 -7.30
CA ARG A 288 16.18 -7.16 -7.41
C ARG A 288 15.05 -6.14 -7.26
N PHE A 289 15.26 -5.05 -6.53
CA PHE A 289 14.26 -4.01 -6.28
C PHE A 289 14.17 -2.97 -7.40
N HIS A 290 15.15 -2.93 -8.30
CA HIS A 290 15.23 -1.96 -9.40
C HIS A 290 15.64 -2.62 -10.72
N LYS A 291 15.01 -3.75 -11.01
CA LYS A 291 15.33 -4.62 -12.16
C LYS A 291 15.25 -3.94 -13.53
N ASP A 292 14.48 -2.86 -13.64
CA ASP A 292 14.27 -2.11 -14.89
C ASP A 292 15.46 -1.17 -15.20
N TYR A 293 16.37 -0.97 -14.24
CA TYR A 293 17.51 -0.04 -14.31
C TYR A 293 18.84 -0.77 -14.56
N LYS A 294 18.96 -1.47 -15.69
CA LYS A 294 20.11 -2.36 -16.01
C LYS A 294 20.97 -1.90 -17.21
N GLY A 295 20.58 -0.83 -17.90
CA GLY A 295 21.34 -0.29 -19.04
C GLY A 295 22.43 0.70 -18.63
N GLU A 296 23.46 0.90 -19.47
CA GLU A 296 24.50 1.92 -19.22
C GLU A 296 23.92 3.35 -19.14
N ARG A 297 22.85 3.64 -19.88
CA ARG A 297 22.14 4.92 -19.85
C ARG A 297 21.05 5.00 -18.78
N ASP A 298 20.60 3.85 -18.28
CA ASP A 298 19.48 3.70 -17.35
C ASP A 298 19.94 3.13 -15.99
N ASN A 299 21.20 3.35 -15.61
CA ASN A 299 21.72 2.94 -14.32
C ASN A 299 21.07 3.76 -13.21
N ILE A 300 20.43 3.09 -12.23
CA ILE A 300 19.71 3.71 -11.10
C ILE A 300 20.45 4.86 -10.41
N ASP A 301 21.78 4.83 -10.34
CA ASP A 301 22.57 5.90 -9.71
C ASP A 301 22.46 7.26 -10.43
N LEU A 302 22.14 7.21 -11.73
CA LEU A 302 21.89 8.39 -12.54
C LEU A 302 20.51 8.96 -12.26
N HIS A 303 19.57 8.18 -11.73
CA HIS A 303 18.17 8.59 -11.55
C HIS A 303 17.93 9.17 -10.17
N SER A 304 16.98 10.12 -10.10
CA SER A 304 16.58 10.79 -8.85
C SER A 304 15.09 10.59 -8.65
N PHE A 305 14.73 10.12 -7.46
CA PHE A 305 13.37 9.72 -7.16
C PHE A 305 12.69 10.79 -6.29
N GLY A 306 11.63 11.38 -6.85
CA GLY A 306 10.70 12.29 -6.20
C GLY A 306 9.45 11.57 -5.68
N ASP A 307 8.56 12.34 -5.06
CA ASP A 307 7.32 11.84 -4.49
C ASP A 307 6.48 11.02 -5.50
N GLY A 308 5.90 9.90 -5.07
CA GLY A 308 5.05 9.06 -5.94
C GLY A 308 3.78 9.78 -6.40
N GLY A 309 3.29 10.75 -5.60
CA GLY A 309 2.14 11.58 -5.92
C GLY A 309 2.35 12.58 -7.06
N TYR A 310 3.56 12.65 -7.64
CA TYR A 310 3.88 13.52 -8.77
C TYR A 310 3.15 13.10 -10.05
N LEU A 311 3.05 11.79 -10.30
CA LEU A 311 2.54 11.24 -11.56
C LEU A 311 1.65 10.00 -11.36
N ASP A 312 1.76 9.30 -10.22
CA ASP A 312 0.98 8.09 -9.98
C ASP A 312 0.33 8.07 -8.60
N ASN A 313 -0.93 8.51 -8.57
CA ASN A 313 -1.83 8.23 -7.47
C ASN A 313 -2.74 7.03 -7.77
N LYS A 314 -2.26 6.04 -8.56
CA LYS A 314 -2.92 4.74 -8.84
C LYS A 314 -2.31 3.55 -8.06
N PRO A 315 -2.19 3.61 -6.72
CA PRO A 315 -1.72 2.48 -5.92
C PRO A 315 -2.68 1.26 -5.99
N PHE A 316 -3.90 1.44 -6.51
CA PHE A 316 -4.94 0.41 -6.60
C PHE A 316 -4.64 -0.67 -7.64
N SER A 317 -4.08 -0.32 -8.80
CA SER A 317 -3.85 -1.29 -9.88
C SER A 317 -2.90 -2.42 -9.45
N TYR A 318 -1.91 -2.12 -8.61
CA TYR A 318 -0.99 -3.12 -8.06
C TYR A 318 -1.70 -4.09 -7.11
N ILE A 319 -2.66 -3.59 -6.33
CA ILE A 319 -3.47 -4.42 -5.43
C ILE A 319 -4.38 -5.33 -6.25
N THR A 320 -5.09 -4.80 -7.23
CA THR A 320 -6.02 -5.59 -8.05
C THR A 320 -5.30 -6.68 -8.84
N GLU A 321 -4.09 -6.41 -9.35
CA GLU A 321 -3.26 -7.45 -9.96
C GLU A 321 -2.84 -8.53 -8.96
N THR A 322 -2.42 -8.14 -7.76
CA THR A 322 -1.90 -9.06 -6.72
C THR A 322 -3.00 -9.95 -6.15
N LEU A 323 -4.20 -9.41 -5.99
CA LEU A 323 -5.38 -10.15 -5.52
C LEU A 323 -5.66 -11.38 -6.40
N ARG A 324 -5.36 -11.32 -7.70
CA ARG A 324 -5.49 -12.47 -8.62
C ARG A 324 -4.61 -13.66 -8.29
N ARG A 325 -3.56 -13.45 -7.47
CA ARG A 325 -2.52 -14.46 -7.22
C ARG A 325 -2.53 -14.99 -5.79
N ARG A 326 -3.31 -14.43 -4.86
CA ARG A 326 -3.31 -14.81 -3.43
C ARG A 326 -4.25 -15.98 -3.11
N ARG A 327 -3.87 -16.86 -2.17
CA ARG A 327 -4.72 -17.97 -1.65
C ARG A 327 -4.66 -18.11 -0.12
N ALA A 328 -5.61 -18.86 0.45
CA ALA A 328 -5.75 -19.12 1.87
C ALA A 328 -6.20 -20.56 2.17
N ASP A 329 -5.88 -21.03 3.38
CA ASP A 329 -6.25 -22.35 3.91
C ASP A 329 -7.71 -22.45 4.36
N SER A 330 -8.36 -21.32 4.59
CA SER A 330 -9.77 -21.20 4.97
C SER A 330 -10.53 -20.34 3.95
N PRO A 331 -11.87 -20.37 3.93
CA PRO A 331 -12.66 -19.41 3.14
C PRO A 331 -12.20 -17.97 3.39
N VAL A 332 -12.16 -17.14 2.35
CA VAL A 332 -11.67 -15.76 2.47
C VAL A 332 -12.76 -14.74 2.22
N ASP A 333 -12.87 -13.78 3.13
CA ASP A 333 -13.60 -12.53 2.92
C ASP A 333 -12.57 -11.41 2.62
N ARG A 334 -12.62 -10.84 1.40
CA ARG A 334 -11.64 -9.85 0.91
C ARG A 334 -12.16 -8.44 1.07
N ARG A 335 -11.43 -7.62 1.83
CA ARG A 335 -11.73 -6.20 2.07
C ARG A 335 -10.59 -5.33 1.57
N LEU A 336 -10.90 -4.27 0.84
CA LEU A 336 -9.94 -3.24 0.45
C LEU A 336 -10.22 -1.97 1.23
N PHE A 337 -9.27 -1.57 2.08
CA PHE A 337 -9.30 -0.29 2.78
C PHE A 337 -8.42 0.72 2.09
N TYR A 338 -8.95 1.92 1.82
CA TYR A 338 -8.11 3.04 1.44
C TYR A 338 -8.20 4.16 2.46
N ILE A 339 -7.04 4.69 2.86
CA ILE A 339 -6.91 5.69 3.92
C ILE A 339 -6.74 7.06 3.27
N GLU A 340 -7.71 7.94 3.47
CA GLU A 340 -7.75 9.30 2.90
C GLU A 340 -7.92 10.32 4.05
N PRO A 341 -6.82 10.89 4.57
CA PRO A 341 -6.88 11.72 5.77
C PRO A 341 -7.50 13.12 5.56
N ALA A 342 -7.51 13.63 4.33
CA ALA A 342 -8.08 14.93 3.98
C ALA A 342 -8.76 14.86 2.61
N PRO A 343 -10.01 14.34 2.55
CA PRO A 343 -10.79 14.33 1.32
C PRO A 343 -11.08 15.76 0.85
N GLU A 344 -11.06 16.00 -0.45
CA GLU A 344 -11.43 17.31 -1.01
C GLU A 344 -12.90 17.59 -0.74
N ARG A 345 -13.16 18.66 0.02
CA ARG A 345 -14.51 19.19 0.17
C ARG A 345 -14.88 19.86 -1.14
N GLN A 346 -16.06 19.54 -1.67
CA GLN A 346 -16.71 20.31 -2.71
C GLN A 346 -16.95 21.71 -2.13
N GLN A 347 -15.97 22.60 -2.26
CA GLN A 347 -16.21 24.01 -2.01
C GLN A 347 -17.26 24.38 -3.04
N ASN A 348 -18.39 24.92 -2.56
CA ASN A 348 -19.27 25.72 -3.38
C ASN A 348 -18.43 26.90 -3.85
N ASN A 349 -17.64 26.68 -4.90
CA ASN A 349 -16.88 27.70 -5.55
C ASN A 349 -17.91 28.63 -6.18
N THR A 350 -18.33 29.63 -5.41
CA THR A 350 -18.54 30.97 -5.93
C THR A 350 -17.16 31.54 -6.31
N SER A 351 -16.42 30.83 -7.15
CA SER A 351 -15.34 31.44 -7.91
C SER A 351 -16.07 32.24 -8.98
N ASP A 352 -15.98 33.57 -8.86
CA ASP A 352 -16.20 34.46 -9.99
C ASP A 352 -15.48 33.83 -11.19
N GLY A 353 -16.17 33.64 -12.33
CA GLY A 353 -15.75 32.80 -13.46
C GLY A 353 -14.51 33.29 -14.23
N ALA A 354 -13.58 33.95 -13.55
CA ALA A 354 -12.30 34.40 -14.07
C ALA A 354 -11.43 33.18 -14.42
N ARG A 355 -10.86 33.20 -15.63
CA ARG A 355 -9.89 32.20 -16.07
C ARG A 355 -8.63 32.32 -15.22
N PRO A 356 -8.08 31.23 -14.67
CA PRO A 356 -6.80 31.27 -13.97
C PRO A 356 -5.69 31.73 -14.93
N ASP A 357 -4.81 32.60 -14.43
CA ASP A 357 -3.68 33.13 -15.21
C ASP A 357 -2.63 32.03 -15.47
N ALA A 358 -1.76 32.20 -16.47
CA ALA A 358 -0.75 31.21 -16.85
C ALA A 358 0.20 30.83 -15.69
N VAL A 359 0.53 31.78 -14.83
CA VAL A 359 1.36 31.55 -13.63
C VAL A 359 0.60 30.77 -12.57
N GLU A 360 -0.70 31.06 -12.40
CA GLU A 360 -1.58 30.38 -11.45
C GLU A 360 -1.84 28.94 -11.91
N ASN A 361 -2.02 28.72 -13.22
CA ASN A 361 -2.11 27.39 -13.83
C ASN A 361 -0.82 26.58 -13.70
N VAL A 362 0.36 27.18 -13.91
CA VAL A 362 1.64 26.48 -13.74
C VAL A 362 1.91 26.16 -12.27
N ALA A 363 1.61 27.08 -11.35
CA ALA A 363 1.70 26.82 -9.91
C ALA A 363 0.73 25.72 -9.47
N ALA A 364 -0.51 25.74 -9.97
CA ALA A 364 -1.51 24.70 -9.71
C ALA A 364 -1.12 23.35 -10.35
N ALA A 365 -0.54 23.34 -11.56
CA ALA A 365 -0.06 22.11 -12.18
C ALA A 365 1.14 21.49 -11.44
N LEU A 366 2.02 22.32 -10.86
CA LEU A 366 3.21 21.86 -10.12
C LEU A 366 2.93 21.49 -8.65
N LEU A 367 1.86 22.01 -8.05
CA LEU A 367 1.53 21.81 -6.62
C LEU A 367 0.26 20.96 -6.39
N SER A 368 -0.62 20.84 -7.40
CA SER A 368 -1.97 20.29 -7.24
C SER A 368 -2.52 19.63 -8.50
N LEU A 369 -1.73 18.78 -9.19
CA LEU A 369 -2.34 17.83 -10.15
C LEU A 369 -3.58 17.18 -9.50
N PRO A 370 -4.74 17.10 -10.18
CA PRO A 370 -5.99 16.64 -9.56
C PRO A 370 -5.86 15.19 -9.12
N ARG A 371 -5.54 14.98 -7.83
CA ARG A 371 -5.32 13.65 -7.24
C ARG A 371 -6.57 12.77 -7.27
N TYR A 372 -7.75 13.36 -7.45
CA TYR A 372 -9.05 12.70 -7.34
C TYR A 372 -9.51 12.02 -8.64
N GLU A 373 -9.16 12.57 -9.82
CA GLU A 373 -9.56 11.99 -11.11
C GLU A 373 -9.01 10.57 -11.27
N THR A 374 -7.77 10.33 -10.83
CA THR A 374 -7.14 9.00 -10.89
C THR A 374 -7.74 7.99 -9.93
N ILE A 375 -8.13 8.40 -8.72
CA ILE A 375 -8.73 7.52 -7.70
C ILE A 375 -10.10 7.03 -8.15
N ARG A 376 -10.91 7.95 -8.69
CA ARG A 376 -12.26 7.64 -9.16
C ARG A 376 -12.22 6.57 -10.25
N ASP A 377 -11.34 6.71 -11.23
CA ASP A 377 -11.23 5.76 -12.34
C ASP A 377 -10.85 4.36 -11.84
N ASP A 378 -9.90 4.26 -10.90
CA ASP A 378 -9.49 2.98 -10.30
C ASP A 378 -10.64 2.31 -9.52
N LEU A 379 -11.40 3.10 -8.73
CA LEU A 379 -12.56 2.60 -8.00
C LEU A 379 -13.69 2.15 -8.94
N LEU A 380 -13.92 2.88 -10.03
CA LEU A 380 -14.91 2.50 -11.04
C LEU A 380 -14.50 1.23 -11.79
N GLN A 381 -13.20 1.06 -12.10
CA GLN A 381 -12.68 -0.17 -12.68
C GLN A 381 -12.86 -1.37 -11.73
N LEU A 382 -12.57 -1.19 -10.44
CA LEU A 382 -12.75 -2.23 -9.44
C LEU A 382 -14.23 -2.59 -9.23
N LYS A 383 -15.13 -1.59 -9.22
CA LYS A 383 -16.57 -1.82 -9.17
C LYS A 383 -17.06 -2.59 -10.41
N ALA A 384 -16.70 -2.14 -11.61
CA ALA A 384 -17.07 -2.82 -12.85
C ALA A 384 -16.59 -4.28 -12.86
N ARG A 385 -15.40 -4.54 -12.31
CA ARG A 385 -14.87 -5.88 -12.11
C ARG A 385 -15.70 -6.70 -11.11
N ASN A 386 -16.06 -6.14 -9.95
CA ASN A 386 -16.90 -6.84 -8.98
C ASN A 386 -18.28 -7.18 -9.55
N ASP A 387 -18.93 -6.22 -10.21
CA ASP A 387 -20.22 -6.41 -10.86
C ASP A 387 -20.12 -7.54 -11.92
N LEU A 388 -18.99 -7.64 -12.64
CA LEU A 388 -18.72 -8.70 -13.61
C LEU A 388 -18.48 -10.07 -12.93
N ILE A 389 -17.76 -10.11 -11.80
CA ILE A 389 -17.53 -11.32 -10.99
C ILE A 389 -18.86 -11.85 -10.45
N GLU A 390 -19.67 -11.00 -9.83
CA GLU A 390 -20.98 -11.37 -9.30
C GLU A 390 -21.89 -11.92 -10.38
N ARG A 391 -21.97 -11.22 -11.52
CA ARG A 391 -22.74 -11.71 -12.67
C ARG A 391 -22.27 -13.07 -13.15
N THR A 392 -20.96 -13.27 -13.24
CA THR A 392 -20.38 -14.54 -13.68
C THR A 392 -20.65 -15.65 -12.67
N ASN A 393 -20.44 -15.40 -11.37
CA ASN A 393 -20.75 -16.34 -10.30
C ASN A 393 -22.25 -16.72 -10.28
N ASN A 394 -23.14 -15.76 -10.50
CA ASN A 394 -24.58 -16.03 -10.59
C ASN A 394 -24.91 -16.91 -11.79
N ILE A 395 -24.31 -16.67 -12.95
CA ILE A 395 -24.46 -17.52 -14.14
C ILE A 395 -23.93 -18.93 -13.86
N LEU A 396 -22.74 -19.05 -13.26
CA LEU A 396 -22.13 -20.33 -12.91
C LEU A 396 -23.01 -21.13 -11.94
N ARG A 397 -23.51 -20.49 -10.87
CA ARG A 397 -24.46 -21.11 -9.92
C ARG A 397 -25.74 -21.56 -10.61
N GLN A 398 -26.30 -20.78 -11.53
CA GLN A 398 -27.47 -21.18 -12.30
C GLN A 398 -27.19 -22.39 -13.20
N ILE A 399 -26.07 -22.40 -13.92
CA ILE A 399 -25.63 -23.53 -14.73
C ILE A 399 -25.51 -24.78 -13.86
N GLU A 400 -24.90 -24.66 -12.69
CA GLU A 400 -24.77 -25.76 -11.74
C GLU A 400 -26.12 -26.23 -11.19
N ARG A 401 -27.06 -25.32 -10.87
CA ARG A 401 -28.42 -25.60 -10.40
C ARG A 401 -29.26 -26.34 -11.44
N THR A 402 -29.33 -25.84 -12.67
CA THR A 402 -30.14 -26.36 -13.78
C THR A 402 -29.64 -27.70 -14.31
N ARG A 403 -28.41 -28.09 -13.96
CA ARG A 403 -27.82 -29.35 -14.38
C ARG A 403 -28.56 -30.58 -13.83
N GLY A 404 -28.86 -31.54 -14.72
CA GLY A 404 -29.35 -32.87 -14.37
C GLY A 404 -28.29 -33.81 -13.75
N SER A 405 -28.63 -35.06 -13.48
CA SER A 405 -27.69 -36.03 -12.88
C SER A 405 -26.48 -36.30 -13.79
N VAL A 406 -25.28 -35.90 -13.33
CA VAL A 406 -23.99 -36.16 -14.01
C VAL A 406 -23.71 -37.65 -14.15
N GLY A 407 -24.31 -38.49 -13.29
CA GLY A 407 -24.14 -39.95 -13.33
C GLY A 407 -24.64 -40.66 -14.60
N LYS A 408 -25.21 -39.95 -15.58
CA LYS A 408 -25.54 -40.47 -16.92
C LYS A 408 -24.48 -40.17 -17.98
N LEU A 409 -23.54 -39.26 -17.71
CA LEU A 409 -22.41 -39.06 -18.60
C LEU A 409 -21.55 -40.31 -18.56
N LYS A 410 -21.14 -40.81 -19.74
CA LYS A 410 -20.02 -41.75 -19.82
C LYS A 410 -18.76 -40.99 -19.41
N VAL A 411 -18.56 -40.90 -18.10
CA VAL A 411 -17.34 -40.34 -17.55
C VAL A 411 -16.24 -41.28 -17.99
N TRP A 412 -15.25 -40.71 -18.65
CA TRP A 412 -14.18 -41.49 -19.24
C TRP A 412 -13.33 -42.09 -18.10
N GLY A 413 -13.67 -43.31 -17.69
CA GLY A 413 -13.06 -44.04 -16.57
C GLY A 413 -11.81 -44.85 -16.95
N ALA A 414 -11.23 -44.58 -18.11
CA ALA A 414 -10.00 -45.23 -18.56
C ALA A 414 -8.75 -44.47 -18.06
N SER A 415 -7.59 -45.13 -18.12
CA SER A 415 -6.36 -44.58 -17.56
C SER A 415 -5.94 -43.30 -18.28
N GLY A 416 -5.22 -42.40 -17.61
CA GLY A 416 -4.80 -41.12 -18.23
C GLY A 416 -4.01 -41.28 -19.53
N SER A 417 -3.29 -42.39 -19.70
CA SER A 417 -2.61 -42.74 -20.95
C SER A 417 -3.59 -43.11 -22.07
N ASP A 418 -4.72 -43.74 -21.75
CA ASP A 418 -5.72 -44.06 -22.76
C ASP A 418 -6.41 -42.79 -23.26
N TRP A 419 -6.63 -41.79 -22.38
CA TRP A 419 -7.28 -40.53 -22.76
C TRP A 419 -6.39 -39.72 -23.73
N SER A 420 -5.08 -39.76 -23.50
CA SER A 420 -4.10 -39.05 -24.32
C SER A 420 -4.06 -39.51 -25.78
N SER A 421 -4.53 -40.73 -26.09
CA SER A 421 -4.53 -41.27 -27.45
C SER A 421 -5.82 -41.00 -28.24
N GLN A 422 -6.90 -40.60 -27.57
CA GLN A 422 -8.19 -40.29 -28.20
C GLN A 422 -8.16 -38.94 -28.90
N TYR A 423 -8.84 -38.82 -30.04
CA TYR A 423 -8.98 -37.57 -30.80
C TYR A 423 -10.27 -36.83 -30.44
N LEU A 424 -10.36 -35.56 -30.86
CA LEU A 424 -11.51 -34.72 -30.52
C LEU A 424 -12.81 -35.26 -31.14
N ASP A 425 -12.77 -35.75 -32.38
CA ASP A 425 -13.93 -36.36 -33.05
C ASP A 425 -14.47 -37.60 -32.33
N GLU A 426 -13.60 -38.33 -31.63
CA GLU A 426 -13.97 -39.50 -30.81
C GLU A 426 -14.62 -39.06 -29.49
N ILE A 427 -14.04 -38.08 -28.79
CA ILE A 427 -14.50 -37.60 -27.47
C ILE A 427 -15.79 -36.76 -27.55
N ILE A 428 -16.02 -36.04 -28.65
CA ILE A 428 -17.27 -35.27 -28.86
C ILE A 428 -18.51 -36.17 -28.70
N SER A 429 -18.41 -37.45 -29.03
CA SER A 429 -19.52 -38.40 -28.85
C SER A 429 -19.93 -38.61 -27.39
N ASP A 430 -18.98 -38.49 -26.45
CA ASP A 430 -19.20 -38.69 -25.01
C ASP A 430 -19.60 -37.40 -24.28
N TYR A 431 -19.02 -36.26 -24.66
CA TYR A 431 -19.24 -34.96 -23.99
C TYR A 431 -20.20 -34.01 -24.73
N GLY A 432 -20.54 -34.31 -25.98
CA GLY A 432 -21.39 -33.48 -26.84
C GLY A 432 -20.63 -32.40 -27.61
N THR A 433 -21.35 -31.71 -28.52
CA THR A 433 -20.75 -30.73 -29.45
C THR A 433 -20.15 -29.50 -28.77
N GLY A 434 -20.61 -29.13 -27.57
CA GLY A 434 -20.03 -28.05 -26.77
C GLY A 434 -18.58 -28.32 -26.35
N TYR A 435 -18.16 -29.59 -26.28
CA TYR A 435 -16.80 -29.98 -25.94
C TYR A 435 -15.78 -29.49 -26.97
N ALA A 436 -16.17 -29.36 -28.25
CA ALA A 436 -15.28 -28.89 -29.30
C ALA A 436 -14.74 -27.48 -29.04
N ALA A 437 -15.60 -26.54 -28.64
CA ALA A 437 -15.18 -25.18 -28.32
C ALA A 437 -14.27 -25.14 -27.10
N TYR A 438 -14.64 -25.85 -26.04
CA TYR A 438 -13.84 -25.95 -24.82
C TYR A 438 -12.46 -26.58 -25.07
N HIS A 439 -12.39 -27.65 -25.86
CA HIS A 439 -11.15 -28.32 -26.23
C HIS A 439 -10.20 -27.39 -26.98
N GLN A 440 -10.70 -26.65 -27.98
CA GLN A 440 -9.89 -25.68 -28.72
C GLN A 440 -9.39 -24.54 -27.83
N LEU A 441 -10.18 -24.09 -26.87
CA LEU A 441 -9.72 -23.11 -25.86
C LEU A 441 -8.61 -23.67 -24.98
N ARG A 442 -8.71 -24.94 -24.54
CA ARG A 442 -7.65 -25.59 -23.75
C ARG A 442 -6.34 -25.71 -24.52
N VAL A 443 -6.41 -26.09 -25.79
CA VAL A 443 -5.23 -26.16 -26.67
C VAL A 443 -4.60 -24.77 -26.81
N ALA A 444 -5.39 -23.74 -27.09
CA ALA A 444 -4.89 -22.37 -27.20
C ALA A 444 -4.22 -21.87 -25.91
N ASP A 445 -4.88 -22.04 -24.76
CA ASP A 445 -4.35 -21.67 -23.43
C ASP A 445 -3.02 -22.39 -23.11
N THR A 446 -2.95 -23.70 -23.42
CA THR A 446 -1.73 -24.50 -23.22
C THR A 446 -0.58 -24.03 -24.09
N LEU A 447 -0.84 -23.71 -25.37
CA LEU A 447 0.18 -23.21 -26.29
C LEU A 447 0.67 -21.81 -25.88
N ASP A 448 -0.23 -20.94 -25.42
CA ASP A 448 0.11 -19.60 -24.96
C ASP A 448 0.98 -19.64 -23.70
N GLU A 449 0.60 -20.42 -22.67
CA GLU A 449 1.43 -20.58 -21.46
C GLU A 449 2.80 -21.21 -21.78
N PHE A 450 2.84 -22.16 -22.72
CA PHE A 450 4.10 -22.74 -23.18
C PHE A 450 4.98 -21.69 -23.90
N ALA A 451 4.40 -20.87 -24.78
CA ALA A 451 5.11 -19.79 -25.45
C ALA A 451 5.65 -18.74 -24.46
N VAL A 452 4.86 -18.36 -23.44
CA VAL A 452 5.28 -17.48 -22.35
C VAL A 452 6.46 -18.09 -21.58
N ALA A 453 6.39 -19.37 -21.23
CA ALA A 453 7.49 -20.06 -20.54
C ALA A 453 8.77 -20.07 -21.38
N VAL A 454 8.68 -20.40 -22.67
CA VAL A 454 9.81 -20.37 -23.61
C VAL A 454 10.40 -18.97 -23.70
N ALA A 455 9.57 -17.95 -23.92
CA ALA A 455 9.97 -16.55 -24.01
C ALA A 455 10.78 -16.12 -22.77
N ARG A 456 10.26 -16.43 -21.57
CA ARG A 456 10.94 -16.12 -20.31
C ARG A 456 12.27 -16.85 -20.19
N ASN A 457 12.30 -18.14 -20.49
CA ASN A 457 13.50 -18.96 -20.35
C ASN A 457 14.64 -18.51 -21.27
N ILE A 458 14.33 -18.03 -22.49
CA ILE A 458 15.32 -17.49 -23.45
C ILE A 458 15.59 -15.98 -23.28
N GLY A 459 14.94 -15.33 -22.31
CA GLY A 459 15.14 -13.90 -22.03
C GLY A 459 14.51 -12.97 -23.06
N MET A 460 13.40 -13.38 -23.66
CA MET A 460 12.53 -12.53 -24.47
C MET A 460 11.53 -11.79 -23.57
N GLU A 461 10.93 -10.72 -24.08
CA GLU A 461 9.78 -10.09 -23.45
C GLU A 461 8.50 -10.86 -23.81
N GLU A 462 7.50 -10.83 -22.92
CA GLU A 462 6.25 -11.60 -23.02
C GLU A 462 5.17 -10.84 -23.82
N GLU A 463 5.58 -9.74 -24.48
CA GLU A 463 4.71 -8.82 -25.20
C GLU A 463 5.42 -8.30 -26.46
N GLY A 464 4.66 -7.69 -27.38
CA GLY A 464 5.20 -7.08 -28.59
C GLY A 464 5.43 -8.04 -29.77
N ARG A 465 6.05 -7.51 -30.84
CA ARG A 465 6.14 -8.18 -32.15
C ARG A 465 6.90 -9.49 -32.09
N THR A 466 8.06 -9.50 -31.44
CA THR A 466 8.92 -10.69 -31.35
C THR A 466 8.24 -11.83 -30.60
N PHE A 467 7.51 -11.52 -29.53
CA PHE A 467 6.70 -12.51 -28.81
C PHE A 467 5.57 -13.08 -29.69
N ASN A 468 4.90 -12.24 -30.48
CA ASN A 468 3.87 -12.71 -31.42
C ASN A 468 4.45 -13.64 -32.50
N LEU A 469 5.69 -13.42 -32.95
CA LEU A 469 6.38 -14.34 -33.86
C LEU A 469 6.70 -15.67 -33.18
N LEU A 470 7.11 -15.66 -31.91
CA LEU A 470 7.29 -16.90 -31.13
C LEU A 470 5.98 -17.68 -31.01
N ARG A 471 4.84 -17.01 -30.77
CA ARG A 471 3.52 -17.66 -30.73
C ARG A 471 3.17 -18.33 -32.07
N GLN A 472 3.48 -17.68 -33.20
CA GLN A 472 3.30 -18.28 -34.53
C GLN A 472 4.20 -19.51 -34.74
N LEU A 473 5.43 -19.48 -34.23
CA LEU A 473 6.34 -20.63 -34.29
C LEU A 473 5.81 -21.81 -33.46
N VAL A 474 5.31 -21.56 -32.26
CA VAL A 474 4.69 -22.58 -31.39
C VAL A 474 3.43 -23.17 -32.05
N GLU A 475 2.59 -22.32 -32.67
CA GLU A 475 1.43 -22.77 -33.44
C GLU A 475 1.82 -23.63 -34.66
N ALA A 476 2.89 -23.25 -35.38
CA ALA A 476 3.42 -24.04 -36.48
C ALA A 476 3.96 -25.40 -36.01
N TRP A 477 4.65 -25.44 -34.86
CA TRP A 477 5.07 -26.69 -34.22
C TRP A 477 3.88 -27.58 -33.88
N LYS A 478 2.81 -27.02 -33.28
CA LYS A 478 1.59 -27.76 -32.97
C LYS A 478 0.97 -28.36 -34.23
N ARG A 479 0.83 -27.58 -35.30
CA ARG A 479 0.27 -28.04 -36.57
C ARG A 479 1.10 -29.17 -37.21
N ARG A 480 2.42 -29.22 -37.01
CA ARG A 480 3.23 -30.31 -37.59
C ARG A 480 3.09 -31.62 -36.83
N ASN A 481 2.87 -31.58 -35.53
CA ASN A 481 2.98 -32.76 -34.66
C ASN A 481 1.63 -33.30 -34.16
N TYR A 482 0.59 -32.48 -34.11
CA TYR A 482 -0.69 -32.84 -33.49
C TYR A 482 -1.90 -32.58 -34.41
N ALA A 483 -2.96 -33.37 -34.22
CA ALA A 483 -4.22 -33.28 -34.93
C ALA A 483 -5.42 -33.50 -34.00
N SER A 484 -6.56 -32.94 -34.39
CA SER A 484 -7.83 -33.07 -33.68
C SER A 484 -8.69 -34.24 -34.18
N ASN A 485 -8.32 -34.89 -35.29
CA ASN A 485 -9.15 -35.89 -35.97
C ASN A 485 -8.42 -37.24 -36.06
N SER A 486 -9.12 -38.32 -35.71
CA SER A 486 -8.64 -39.70 -35.74
C SER A 486 -8.13 -40.19 -37.10
N GLY A 487 -8.58 -39.59 -38.21
CA GLY A 487 -8.13 -39.91 -39.56
C GLY A 487 -6.74 -39.36 -39.93
N ASP A 488 -6.11 -38.60 -39.03
CA ASP A 488 -4.80 -37.99 -39.26
C ASP A 488 -3.66 -38.81 -38.64
N PRO A 489 -2.51 -38.99 -39.32
CA PRO A 489 -1.39 -39.76 -38.78
C PRO A 489 -0.59 -39.05 -37.67
N ARG A 490 -0.83 -37.75 -37.43
CA ARG A 490 -0.21 -36.99 -36.33
C ARG A 490 -0.75 -37.42 -34.97
N TYR A 491 -0.09 -37.05 -33.88
CA TYR A 491 -0.57 -37.38 -32.53
C TYR A 491 -1.87 -36.63 -32.19
N SER A 492 -2.68 -37.18 -31.28
CA SER A 492 -3.85 -36.44 -30.78
C SER A 492 -3.44 -35.16 -30.05
N GLU A 493 -4.23 -34.10 -30.21
CA GLU A 493 -4.14 -32.90 -29.36
C GLU A 493 -4.33 -33.21 -27.85
N ASN A 494 -5.01 -34.30 -27.48
CA ASN A 494 -5.09 -34.75 -26.08
C ASN A 494 -3.75 -35.25 -25.54
N GLU A 495 -2.85 -35.73 -26.41
CA GLU A 495 -1.49 -36.10 -26.03
C GLU A 495 -0.71 -34.87 -25.55
N LEU A 496 -0.83 -33.77 -26.30
CA LEU A 496 -0.27 -32.47 -25.93
C LEU A 496 -0.86 -31.96 -24.61
N LEU A 497 -2.20 -31.95 -24.48
CA LEU A 497 -2.87 -31.50 -23.26
C LEU A 497 -2.49 -32.37 -22.06
N PHE A 498 -2.43 -33.69 -22.21
CA PHE A 498 -2.08 -34.61 -21.14
C PHE A 498 -0.70 -34.31 -20.55
N ARG A 499 0.26 -33.92 -21.40
CA ARG A 499 1.64 -33.65 -21.00
C ARG A 499 1.90 -32.24 -20.51
N LEU A 500 1.30 -31.24 -21.14
CA LEU A 500 1.69 -29.83 -20.97
C LEU A 500 0.63 -28.94 -20.29
N ASP A 501 -0.64 -29.37 -20.21
CA ASP A 501 -1.73 -28.55 -19.66
C ASP A 501 -1.68 -28.48 -18.12
N LEU A 502 -0.76 -27.65 -17.64
CA LEU A 502 -0.59 -27.35 -16.23
C LEU A 502 -1.77 -26.53 -15.69
N THR A 503 -2.35 -25.65 -16.52
CA THR A 503 -3.42 -24.74 -16.13
C THR A 503 -4.70 -25.50 -15.80
N TRP A 504 -5.05 -26.55 -16.54
CA TRP A 504 -6.18 -27.41 -16.19
C TRP A 504 -6.05 -28.03 -14.80
N ARG A 505 -4.82 -28.41 -14.39
CA ARG A 505 -4.57 -28.95 -13.04
C ARG A 505 -4.74 -27.89 -11.96
N VAL A 506 -4.29 -26.67 -12.24
CA VAL A 506 -4.50 -25.49 -11.39
C VAL A 506 -6.00 -25.21 -11.23
N ARG A 507 -6.76 -25.18 -12.34
CA ARG A 507 -8.22 -24.96 -12.34
C ARG A 507 -8.96 -26.06 -11.58
N ARG A 508 -8.56 -27.33 -11.72
CA ARG A 508 -9.18 -28.46 -10.99
C ARG A 508 -9.00 -28.33 -9.48
N LEU A 509 -7.79 -28.02 -9.03
CA LEU A 509 -7.52 -27.82 -7.62
C LEU A 509 -8.27 -26.61 -7.09
N TYR A 510 -8.30 -25.51 -7.84
CA TYR A 510 -9.07 -24.32 -7.50
C TYR A 510 -10.56 -24.64 -7.34
N PHE A 511 -11.15 -25.32 -8.32
CA PHE A 511 -12.54 -25.75 -8.32
C PHE A 511 -12.88 -26.54 -7.05
N LEU A 512 -12.06 -27.52 -6.68
CA LEU A 512 -12.28 -28.28 -5.46
C LEU A 512 -12.15 -27.43 -4.19
N THR A 513 -11.12 -26.58 -4.10
CA THR A 513 -10.95 -25.72 -2.93
C THR A 513 -12.10 -24.72 -2.78
N ARG A 514 -12.60 -24.17 -3.89
CA ARG A 514 -13.78 -23.30 -3.91
C ARG A 514 -15.04 -24.05 -3.52
N LEU A 515 -15.22 -25.28 -4.02
CA LEU A 515 -16.36 -26.12 -3.66
C LEU A 515 -16.37 -26.44 -2.16
N ILE A 516 -15.19 -26.72 -1.58
CA ILE A 516 -15.05 -26.86 -0.13
C ILE A 516 -15.46 -25.56 0.58
N ASP A 517 -15.04 -24.39 0.09
CA ASP A 517 -15.44 -23.11 0.67
C ASP A 517 -16.95 -22.86 0.62
N ASP A 518 -17.59 -23.16 -0.51
CA ASP A 518 -19.04 -23.04 -0.66
C ASP A 518 -19.79 -23.94 0.36
N ILE A 519 -19.30 -25.17 0.58
CA ILE A 519 -19.86 -26.07 1.60
C ILE A 519 -19.58 -25.56 3.02
N LEU A 520 -18.34 -25.15 3.31
CA LEU A 520 -17.94 -24.64 4.62
C LEU A 520 -18.77 -23.41 5.03
N LEU A 521 -19.07 -22.50 4.10
CA LEU A 521 -19.89 -21.31 4.35
C LEU A 521 -21.36 -21.65 4.67
N GLY A 522 -21.90 -22.73 4.09
CA GLY A 522 -23.28 -23.16 4.35
C GLY A 522 -23.43 -24.06 5.59
N LEU A 523 -22.36 -24.76 5.99
CA LEU A 523 -22.37 -25.78 7.03
C LEU A 523 -22.88 -25.30 8.40
N PRO A 524 -22.53 -24.10 8.91
CA PRO A 524 -23.06 -23.60 10.19
C PRO A 524 -24.59 -23.49 10.21
N SER A 525 -25.21 -23.22 9.06
CA SER A 525 -26.65 -23.03 8.93
C SER A 525 -27.45 -24.35 8.82
N PHE A 526 -26.79 -25.51 8.80
CA PHE A 526 -27.49 -26.80 8.59
C PHE A 526 -28.40 -27.19 9.75
N HIS A 527 -28.01 -26.81 10.97
CA HIS A 527 -28.74 -27.09 12.21
C HIS A 527 -29.36 -25.82 12.84
N ALA A 528 -29.21 -24.67 12.18
CA ALA A 528 -29.79 -23.41 12.63
C ALA A 528 -31.31 -23.38 12.37
N ASP A 529 -32.04 -22.69 13.27
CA ASP A 529 -33.48 -22.44 13.13
C ASP A 529 -33.73 -21.57 11.89
N GLU A 530 -34.48 -22.09 10.92
CA GLU A 530 -34.75 -21.42 9.64
C GLU A 530 -35.41 -20.06 9.82
N ALA A 531 -36.21 -19.88 10.89
CA ALA A 531 -36.84 -18.60 11.19
C ALA A 531 -35.86 -17.49 11.62
N LYS A 532 -34.61 -17.84 11.94
CA LYS A 532 -33.56 -16.90 12.39
C LYS A 532 -32.47 -16.65 11.36
N LEU A 533 -32.48 -17.37 10.25
CA LEU A 533 -31.48 -17.22 9.18
C LEU A 533 -31.78 -15.98 8.34
N SER A 534 -30.73 -15.28 7.91
CA SER A 534 -30.90 -14.26 6.87
C SER A 534 -31.22 -14.92 5.52
N PRO A 535 -31.85 -14.21 4.58
CA PRO A 535 -32.10 -14.75 3.24
C PRO A 535 -30.82 -15.23 2.53
N ALA A 536 -29.69 -14.57 2.78
CA ALA A 536 -28.40 -14.96 2.23
C ALA A 536 -27.88 -16.27 2.85
N ASP A 537 -27.99 -16.42 4.17
CA ASP A 537 -27.57 -17.65 4.86
C ASP A 537 -28.46 -18.84 4.46
N GLN A 538 -29.74 -18.59 4.21
CA GLN A 538 -30.66 -19.60 3.70
C GLN A 538 -30.27 -20.05 2.28
N GLU A 539 -29.98 -19.11 1.38
CA GLU A 539 -29.52 -19.47 0.03
C GLU A 539 -28.20 -20.25 0.06
N GLN A 540 -27.25 -19.84 0.92
CA GLN A 540 -25.97 -20.52 1.06
C GLN A 540 -26.14 -21.94 1.64
N LYS A 541 -27.03 -22.12 2.62
CA LYS A 541 -27.41 -23.43 3.17
C LYS A 541 -27.97 -24.35 2.07
N GLU A 542 -28.95 -23.87 1.31
CA GLU A 542 -29.60 -24.63 0.23
C GLU A 542 -28.58 -25.03 -0.84
N TYR A 543 -27.71 -24.10 -1.24
CA TYR A 543 -26.66 -24.37 -2.23
C TYR A 543 -25.67 -25.43 -1.76
N ALA A 544 -25.17 -25.35 -0.51
CA ALA A 544 -24.27 -26.35 0.05
C ALA A 544 -24.93 -27.74 0.13
N GLN A 545 -26.20 -27.82 0.50
CA GLN A 545 -26.96 -29.08 0.51
C GLN A 545 -27.14 -29.67 -0.90
N GLU A 546 -27.38 -28.83 -1.90
CA GLU A 546 -27.46 -29.26 -3.30
C GLU A 546 -26.14 -29.84 -3.81
N LEU A 547 -25.00 -29.22 -3.47
CA LEU A 547 -23.67 -29.73 -3.83
C LEU A 547 -23.46 -31.13 -3.24
N ILE A 548 -23.69 -31.30 -1.94
CA ILE A 548 -23.56 -32.60 -1.27
C ILE A 548 -24.47 -33.64 -1.95
N LYS A 549 -25.75 -33.32 -2.17
CA LYS A 549 -26.72 -34.22 -2.79
C LYS A 549 -26.33 -34.62 -4.21
N LYS A 550 -25.78 -33.70 -5.01
CA LYS A 550 -25.34 -33.95 -6.39
C LYS A 550 -24.13 -34.88 -6.49
N SER A 551 -23.31 -34.95 -5.44
CA SER A 551 -22.22 -35.93 -5.35
C SER A 551 -22.70 -37.37 -5.13
N GLY A 552 -23.98 -37.55 -4.78
CA GLY A 552 -24.55 -38.85 -4.41
C GLY A 552 -24.30 -39.25 -2.96
N ALA A 553 -23.55 -38.45 -2.19
CA ALA A 553 -23.35 -38.64 -0.75
C ALA A 553 -24.55 -38.11 0.06
N ALA A 554 -24.78 -38.72 1.22
CA ALA A 554 -25.84 -38.33 2.15
C ALA A 554 -25.25 -38.04 3.53
N TRP A 555 -24.75 -36.82 3.71
CA TRP A 555 -24.12 -36.40 4.96
C TRP A 555 -25.14 -36.35 6.09
N LYS A 556 -24.75 -36.86 7.26
CA LYS A 556 -25.58 -36.90 8.48
C LYS A 556 -25.07 -35.88 9.49
N ILE A 557 -25.74 -34.73 9.58
CA ILE A 557 -25.37 -33.61 10.46
C ILE A 557 -26.56 -33.29 11.39
N PRO A 558 -26.74 -34.05 12.48
CA PRO A 558 -27.88 -33.86 13.39
C PRO A 558 -27.73 -32.68 14.37
N ASP A 559 -26.50 -32.27 14.67
CA ASP A 559 -26.18 -31.25 15.68
C ASP A 559 -24.89 -30.47 15.34
N GLU A 560 -24.58 -29.44 16.14
CA GLU A 560 -23.38 -28.61 15.99
C GLU A 560 -22.09 -29.42 16.15
N THR A 561 -22.09 -30.47 16.96
CA THR A 561 -20.89 -31.31 17.18
C THR A 561 -20.54 -32.08 15.92
N ALA A 562 -21.54 -32.69 15.26
CA ALA A 562 -21.36 -33.30 13.96
C ALA A 562 -20.93 -32.25 12.92
N GLY A 563 -21.57 -31.07 12.91
CA GLY A 563 -21.17 -29.96 12.04
C GLY A 563 -19.68 -29.61 12.15
N ASN A 564 -19.17 -29.50 13.37
CA ASN A 564 -17.76 -29.23 13.65
C ASN A 564 -16.83 -30.36 13.15
N GLN A 565 -17.27 -31.62 13.19
CA GLN A 565 -16.49 -32.75 12.65
C GLN A 565 -16.36 -32.67 11.12
N TYR A 566 -17.46 -32.34 10.42
CA TYR A 566 -17.42 -32.12 8.96
C TYR A 566 -16.58 -30.88 8.61
N PHE A 567 -16.68 -29.82 9.42
CA PHE A 567 -15.86 -28.62 9.25
C PHE A 567 -14.36 -28.96 9.32
N GLU A 568 -13.94 -29.70 10.34
CA GLU A 568 -12.54 -30.11 10.51
C GLU A 568 -12.07 -31.04 9.40
N ALA A 569 -12.91 -31.99 8.96
CA ALA A 569 -12.60 -32.89 7.84
C ALA A 569 -12.38 -32.10 6.53
N LEU A 570 -13.31 -31.21 6.18
CA LEU A 570 -13.23 -30.35 5.00
C LEU A 570 -12.01 -29.43 5.05
N SER A 571 -11.78 -28.78 6.20
CA SER A 571 -10.63 -27.89 6.39
C SER A 571 -9.30 -28.64 6.28
N ALA A 572 -9.21 -29.87 6.82
CA ALA A 572 -8.01 -30.70 6.69
C ALA A 572 -7.73 -31.12 5.25
N ILE A 573 -8.75 -31.58 4.52
CA ILE A 573 -8.60 -31.93 3.10
C ILE A 573 -8.26 -30.68 2.27
N LYS A 574 -8.89 -29.54 2.54
CA LYS A 574 -8.55 -28.26 1.89
C LYS A 574 -7.08 -27.90 2.10
N ARG A 575 -6.55 -28.02 3.33
CA ARG A 575 -5.12 -27.80 3.61
C ARG A 575 -4.21 -28.70 2.76
N GLN A 576 -4.55 -29.98 2.65
CA GLN A 576 -3.78 -30.94 1.84
C GLN A 576 -3.85 -30.61 0.33
N LEU A 577 -5.03 -30.24 -0.18
CA LEU A 577 -5.20 -29.79 -1.57
C LEU A 577 -4.46 -28.48 -1.84
N ASN A 578 -4.45 -27.55 -0.89
CA ASN A 578 -3.67 -26.32 -0.97
C ASN A 578 -2.16 -26.59 -1.01
N GLN A 579 -1.65 -27.55 -0.22
CA GLN A 579 -0.26 -27.98 -0.33
C GLN A 579 0.05 -28.54 -1.73
N ALA A 580 -0.85 -29.37 -2.29
CA ALA A 580 -0.69 -29.88 -3.65
C ALA A 580 -0.70 -28.76 -4.70
N TYR A 581 -1.55 -27.75 -4.51
CA TYR A 581 -1.57 -26.55 -5.34
C TYR A 581 -0.29 -25.72 -5.23
N MET A 582 0.22 -25.54 -4.02
CA MET A 582 1.46 -24.80 -3.77
C MET A 582 2.65 -25.50 -4.40
N GLU A 583 2.76 -26.82 -4.26
CA GLU A 583 3.80 -27.61 -4.92
C GLU A 583 3.74 -27.44 -6.45
N LEU A 584 2.52 -27.49 -7.03
CA LEU A 584 2.29 -27.25 -8.45
C LEU A 584 2.77 -25.85 -8.89
N ARG A 585 2.48 -24.82 -8.09
CA ARG A 585 2.93 -23.45 -8.35
C ARG A 585 4.43 -23.28 -8.21
N VAL A 586 5.03 -23.77 -7.12
CA VAL A 586 6.47 -23.62 -6.83
C VAL A 586 7.28 -24.23 -7.96
N ARG A 587 6.95 -25.46 -8.36
CA ARG A 587 7.60 -26.13 -9.50
C ARG A 587 7.29 -25.43 -10.82
N GLY A 588 6.05 -24.99 -11.02
CA GLY A 588 5.67 -24.19 -12.20
C GLY A 588 6.40 -22.84 -12.30
N ARG A 589 6.78 -22.21 -11.18
CA ARG A 589 7.60 -20.98 -11.16
C ARG A 589 9.02 -21.27 -11.62
N LYS A 590 9.61 -22.41 -11.22
CA LYS A 590 10.94 -22.83 -11.70
C LYS A 590 10.95 -22.97 -13.23
N LEU A 591 9.89 -23.50 -13.83
CA LEU A 591 9.74 -23.57 -15.29
C LEU A 591 9.58 -22.20 -15.97
N ARG A 592 8.99 -21.21 -15.29
CA ARG A 592 8.80 -19.84 -15.82
C ARG A 592 9.91 -18.88 -15.39
N ALA A 593 11.02 -19.38 -14.85
CA ALA A 593 12.14 -18.55 -14.47
C ALA A 593 12.78 -17.88 -15.70
N ARG A 594 13.14 -16.59 -15.56
CA ARG A 594 13.71 -15.83 -16.67
C ARG A 594 15.17 -16.21 -16.88
N ASN A 595 15.60 -16.24 -18.14
CA ASN A 595 16.98 -16.54 -18.54
C ASN A 595 17.50 -17.92 -18.08
N LEU A 596 16.61 -18.92 -17.93
CA LEU A 596 17.03 -20.29 -17.64
C LEU A 596 18.04 -20.81 -18.65
N ALA A 597 17.88 -20.48 -19.94
CA ALA A 597 18.77 -20.90 -21.02
C ALA A 597 20.20 -20.31 -20.94
N VAL A 598 20.43 -19.32 -20.05
CA VAL A 598 21.73 -18.68 -19.81
C VAL A 598 22.45 -19.26 -18.58
N ARG A 599 21.73 -19.98 -17.72
CA ARG A 599 22.33 -20.56 -16.50
C ARG A 599 23.33 -21.66 -16.86
N ASP A 600 24.37 -21.77 -16.04
CA ASP A 600 25.26 -22.93 -16.11
C ASP A 600 24.44 -24.18 -15.75
N VAL A 601 24.40 -25.12 -16.68
CA VAL A 601 23.68 -26.40 -16.54
C VAL A 601 24.18 -27.17 -15.33
N ASN A 602 25.46 -27.02 -14.99
CA ASN A 602 26.07 -27.70 -13.84
C ASN A 602 25.68 -27.09 -12.50
N SER A 603 25.14 -25.86 -12.47
CA SER A 603 24.68 -25.20 -11.25
C SER A 603 23.22 -25.53 -10.90
N ILE A 604 22.59 -26.48 -11.61
CA ILE A 604 21.20 -26.90 -11.40
C ILE A 604 21.20 -28.27 -10.74
N ASP A 605 20.71 -28.35 -9.51
CA ASP A 605 20.73 -29.59 -8.71
C ASP A 605 19.73 -30.64 -9.21
N ASP A 606 18.56 -30.19 -9.69
CA ASP A 606 17.49 -31.05 -10.19
C ASP A 606 17.80 -31.58 -11.61
N ALA A 607 17.92 -32.90 -11.75
CA ALA A 607 18.35 -33.56 -12.98
C ALA A 607 17.36 -33.41 -14.15
N ASP A 608 16.06 -33.40 -13.86
CA ASP A 608 15.01 -33.22 -14.86
C ASP A 608 14.93 -31.75 -15.32
N LEU A 609 15.08 -30.80 -14.38
CA LEU A 609 15.18 -29.39 -14.72
C LEU A 609 16.46 -29.10 -15.53
N ARG A 610 17.57 -29.77 -15.20
CA ARG A 610 18.82 -29.69 -15.94
C ARG A 610 18.65 -30.12 -17.40
N SER A 611 17.93 -31.22 -17.62
CA SER A 611 17.62 -31.74 -18.97
C SER A 611 16.78 -30.74 -19.78
N HIS A 612 15.79 -30.09 -19.15
CA HIS A 612 15.01 -29.00 -19.76
C HIS A 612 15.90 -27.79 -20.13
N VAL A 613 16.81 -27.39 -19.24
CA VAL A 613 17.73 -26.27 -19.52
C VAL A 613 18.68 -26.57 -20.68
N GLN A 614 19.12 -27.82 -20.85
CA GLN A 614 19.88 -28.23 -22.04
C GLN A 614 19.03 -28.16 -23.31
N ALA A 615 17.79 -28.65 -23.27
CA ALA A 615 16.90 -28.68 -24.43
C ALA A 615 16.48 -27.30 -24.94
N ILE A 616 16.46 -26.27 -24.07
CA ILE A 616 16.05 -24.91 -24.46
C ILE A 616 17.19 -24.05 -25.02
N GLN A 617 18.45 -24.44 -24.82
CA GLN A 617 19.62 -23.66 -25.29
C GLN A 617 19.61 -23.38 -26.81
N PRO A 618 19.27 -24.34 -27.70
CA PRO A 618 19.21 -24.09 -29.14
C PRO A 618 18.21 -22.98 -29.53
N LEU A 619 17.12 -22.83 -28.78
CA LEU A 619 16.09 -21.82 -29.06
C LEU A 619 16.55 -20.38 -28.78
N ARG A 620 17.72 -20.20 -28.14
CA ARG A 620 18.34 -18.87 -27.97
C ARG A 620 18.74 -18.25 -29.29
N GLU A 621 19.24 -19.05 -30.24
CA GLU A 621 19.68 -18.56 -31.55
C GLU A 621 18.49 -18.25 -32.47
N VAL A 622 17.34 -18.85 -32.18
CA VAL A 622 16.07 -18.60 -32.88
C VAL A 622 15.51 -17.23 -32.49
N LYS A 623 15.70 -16.78 -31.24
CA LYS A 623 15.22 -15.48 -30.71
C LYS A 623 15.49 -14.32 -31.67
N ASP A 624 16.72 -14.23 -32.20
CA ASP A 624 17.18 -13.08 -32.99
C ASP A 624 16.82 -13.20 -34.49
N ARG A 625 16.34 -14.37 -34.93
CA ARG A 625 16.03 -14.69 -36.34
C ARG A 625 14.62 -15.25 -36.53
N LEU A 626 13.69 -14.97 -35.60
CA LEU A 626 12.33 -15.52 -35.63
C LEU A 626 11.59 -15.23 -36.95
N MET A 627 11.75 -14.02 -37.51
CA MET A 627 11.07 -13.65 -38.76
C MET A 627 11.61 -14.44 -39.95
N GLU A 628 12.94 -14.57 -40.06
CA GLU A 628 13.60 -15.38 -41.10
C GLU A 628 13.23 -16.85 -40.95
N THR A 629 13.20 -17.35 -39.71
CA THR A 629 12.86 -18.73 -39.37
C THR A 629 11.43 -19.08 -39.79
N LEU A 630 10.48 -18.14 -39.68
CA LEU A 630 9.09 -18.34 -40.09
C LEU A 630 8.89 -18.27 -41.61
N GLN A 631 9.81 -17.63 -42.35
CA GLN A 631 9.71 -17.48 -43.81
C GLN A 631 10.41 -18.61 -44.56
N ASP A 632 11.42 -19.24 -43.96
CA ASP A 632 12.16 -20.36 -44.53
C ASP A 632 11.68 -21.72 -43.99
N GLU A 633 11.20 -22.60 -44.87
CA GLU A 633 10.58 -23.87 -44.50
C GLU A 633 11.56 -24.84 -43.81
N GLU A 634 12.83 -24.83 -44.21
CA GLU A 634 13.86 -25.69 -43.60
C GLU A 634 14.19 -25.23 -42.17
N SER A 635 14.38 -23.93 -41.99
CA SER A 635 14.59 -23.29 -40.68
C SER A 635 13.38 -23.48 -39.76
N LEU A 636 12.16 -23.33 -40.30
CA LEU A 636 10.92 -23.59 -39.58
C LEU A 636 10.84 -25.05 -39.11
N ALA A 637 11.15 -26.01 -39.99
CA ALA A 637 11.14 -27.42 -39.65
C ALA A 637 12.14 -27.76 -38.53
N ARG A 638 13.34 -27.17 -38.58
CA ARG A 638 14.37 -27.34 -37.55
C ARG A 638 13.94 -26.75 -36.21
N ALA A 639 13.43 -25.52 -36.21
CA ALA A 639 12.94 -24.87 -34.99
C ALA A 639 11.75 -25.65 -34.38
N CYS A 640 10.83 -26.17 -35.21
CA CYS A 640 9.75 -27.05 -34.72
C CYS A 640 10.30 -28.33 -34.08
N LYS A 641 11.38 -28.91 -34.59
CA LYS A 641 12.02 -30.09 -34.00
C LYS A 641 12.67 -29.78 -32.66
N ASP A 642 13.29 -28.61 -32.52
CA ASP A 642 13.89 -28.16 -31.25
C ASP A 642 12.80 -27.89 -30.19
N ILE A 643 11.68 -27.28 -30.59
CA ILE A 643 10.50 -27.10 -29.71
C ILE A 643 9.90 -28.46 -29.30
N GLU A 644 9.82 -29.41 -30.23
CA GLU A 644 9.34 -30.76 -29.92
C GLU A 644 10.24 -31.45 -28.89
N ALA A 645 11.56 -31.41 -29.08
CA ALA A 645 12.53 -31.95 -28.14
C ALA A 645 12.44 -31.28 -26.76
N LEU A 646 12.25 -29.95 -26.73
CA LEU A 646 12.00 -29.20 -25.50
C LEU A 646 10.73 -29.70 -24.80
N SER A 647 9.62 -29.86 -25.53
CA SER A 647 8.36 -30.33 -24.96
C SER A 647 8.50 -31.75 -24.36
N LEU A 648 9.29 -32.62 -25.00
CA LEU A 648 9.53 -33.99 -24.54
C LEU A 648 10.45 -34.05 -23.33
N SER A 649 11.35 -33.08 -23.16
CA SER A 649 12.18 -32.95 -21.96
C SER A 649 11.37 -32.55 -20.72
N LEU A 650 10.26 -31.82 -20.90
CA LEU A 650 9.34 -31.48 -19.83
C LEU A 650 8.50 -32.68 -19.39
N SER A 651 7.99 -33.43 -20.35
CA SER A 651 7.16 -34.60 -20.13
C SER A 651 7.29 -35.52 -21.34
N SER A 652 7.79 -36.74 -21.13
CA SER A 652 7.91 -37.71 -22.20
C SER A 652 6.55 -38.31 -22.58
N ARG A 653 6.43 -38.81 -23.80
CA ARG A 653 5.22 -39.52 -24.25
C ARG A 653 4.99 -40.79 -23.41
N PRO A 654 3.74 -41.19 -23.15
CA PRO A 654 3.44 -42.50 -22.60
C PRO A 654 3.76 -43.59 -23.65
N GLY A 655 4.78 -44.42 -23.40
CA GLY A 655 5.18 -45.53 -24.27
C GLY A 655 4.68 -46.89 -23.76
N GLN A 656 4.60 -47.90 -24.64
CA GLN A 656 4.40 -49.30 -24.22
C GLN A 656 5.66 -49.81 -23.51
N GLY A 657 5.74 -49.65 -22.19
CA GLY A 657 6.72 -50.32 -21.32
C GLY A 657 7.78 -49.43 -20.66
N GLU A 658 7.93 -48.17 -21.07
CA GLU A 658 8.84 -47.21 -20.41
C GLU A 658 8.08 -46.27 -19.46
N LYS A 659 8.67 -46.01 -18.28
CA LYS A 659 8.11 -45.05 -17.33
C LYS A 659 8.28 -43.63 -17.91
N PRO A 660 7.22 -42.80 -17.95
CA PRO A 660 7.39 -41.43 -18.40
C PRO A 660 8.34 -40.64 -17.49
N THR A 661 9.05 -39.67 -18.06
CA THR A 661 10.10 -38.87 -17.41
C THR A 661 9.93 -37.38 -17.71
N GLY A 662 10.74 -36.53 -17.08
CA GLY A 662 10.72 -35.08 -17.29
C GLY A 662 10.16 -34.31 -16.10
N TYR A 663 10.58 -33.04 -16.01
CA TYR A 663 10.33 -32.20 -14.82
C TYR A 663 8.84 -31.94 -14.58
N LEU A 664 8.09 -31.68 -15.66
CA LEU A 664 6.65 -31.44 -15.59
C LEU A 664 5.89 -32.74 -15.28
N TYR A 665 6.31 -33.87 -15.86
CA TYR A 665 5.74 -35.18 -15.52
C TYR A 665 5.90 -35.49 -14.02
N GLN A 666 7.11 -35.34 -13.48
CA GLN A 666 7.35 -35.56 -12.05
C GLN A 666 6.51 -34.63 -11.18
N THR A 667 6.42 -33.35 -11.55
CA THR A 667 5.57 -32.36 -10.88
C THR A 667 4.12 -32.84 -10.84
N MET A 668 3.58 -33.28 -11.99
CA MET A 668 2.21 -33.78 -12.12
C MET A 668 1.97 -35.06 -11.31
N THR A 669 2.95 -35.98 -11.27
CA THR A 669 2.87 -37.22 -10.50
C THR A 669 2.88 -36.96 -8.99
N VAL A 670 3.75 -36.06 -8.50
CA VAL A 670 3.79 -35.66 -7.07
C VAL A 670 2.46 -35.04 -6.67
N VAL A 671 1.97 -34.06 -7.41
CA VAL A 671 0.71 -33.37 -7.10
C VAL A 671 -0.47 -34.33 -7.20
N SER A 672 -0.52 -35.18 -8.23
CA SER A 672 -1.59 -36.18 -8.35
C SER A 672 -1.56 -37.21 -7.20
N ARG A 673 -0.39 -37.54 -6.66
CA ARG A 673 -0.27 -38.41 -5.49
C ARG A 673 -0.80 -37.70 -4.25
N MET A 674 -0.45 -36.44 -4.02
CA MET A 674 -0.97 -35.64 -2.90
C MET A 674 -2.50 -35.53 -2.94
N CYS A 675 -3.09 -35.26 -4.12
CA CYS A 675 -4.54 -35.23 -4.26
C CYS A 675 -5.19 -36.58 -3.96
N ARG A 676 -4.61 -37.68 -4.46
CA ARG A 676 -5.12 -39.03 -4.15
C ARG A 676 -5.01 -39.35 -2.67
N GLU A 677 -3.91 -39.02 -2.02
CA GLU A 677 -3.73 -39.21 -0.58
C GLU A 677 -4.81 -38.45 0.21
N ALA A 678 -5.10 -37.21 -0.17
CA ALA A 678 -6.15 -36.40 0.45
C ALA A 678 -7.57 -36.94 0.25
N LEU A 679 -7.87 -37.40 -0.98
CA LEU A 679 -9.23 -37.79 -1.38
C LEU A 679 -9.57 -39.27 -1.12
N SER A 680 -8.58 -40.16 -1.04
CA SER A 680 -8.82 -41.62 -0.92
C SER A 680 -8.34 -42.24 0.40
N GLY A 681 -7.63 -41.47 1.24
CA GLY A 681 -7.13 -41.95 2.54
C GLY A 681 -6.16 -43.12 2.43
N ALA A 682 -5.42 -43.25 1.31
CA ALA A 682 -4.61 -44.41 0.91
C ALA A 682 -3.57 -44.92 1.93
N ASN A 683 -3.34 -44.20 3.04
CA ASN A 683 -2.42 -44.59 4.12
C ASN A 683 -3.10 -44.83 5.48
N GLY A 684 -4.43 -44.95 5.56
CA GLY A 684 -5.11 -45.15 6.84
C GLY A 684 -4.97 -43.95 7.79
N SER A 685 -4.75 -42.75 7.25
CA SER A 685 -4.58 -41.52 8.00
C SER A 685 -5.90 -41.14 8.68
N SER A 686 -6.03 -41.48 9.97
CA SER A 686 -7.06 -40.94 10.83
C SER A 686 -6.76 -39.46 11.13
N LEU A 687 -7.71 -38.57 10.88
CA LEU A 687 -7.62 -37.19 11.34
C LEU A 687 -7.98 -37.15 12.84
N PRO A 688 -7.14 -36.56 13.71
CA PRO A 688 -7.45 -36.43 15.13
C PRO A 688 -8.79 -35.73 15.35
N GLY A 689 -9.71 -36.35 16.10
CA GLY A 689 -11.02 -35.76 16.42
C GLY A 689 -12.09 -35.86 15.32
N VAL A 690 -11.78 -36.43 14.15
CA VAL A 690 -12.75 -36.65 13.07
C VAL A 690 -13.10 -38.14 12.93
N PRO A 691 -14.37 -38.54 13.06
CA PRO A 691 -14.77 -39.93 12.85
C PRO A 691 -14.55 -40.40 11.41
N GLN A 692 -14.11 -41.65 11.23
CA GLN A 692 -13.85 -42.22 9.89
C GLN A 692 -15.07 -42.18 8.92
N PRO A 693 -16.33 -42.38 9.37
CA PRO A 693 -17.49 -42.23 8.50
C PRO A 693 -17.65 -40.80 7.96
N VAL A 694 -17.42 -39.78 8.80
CA VAL A 694 -17.48 -38.36 8.41
C VAL A 694 -16.40 -38.05 7.38
N LEU A 695 -15.17 -38.50 7.65
CA LEU A 695 -14.06 -38.33 6.71
C LEU A 695 -14.36 -38.98 5.35
N LYS A 696 -14.93 -40.19 5.38
CA LYS A 696 -15.30 -40.92 4.16
C LYS A 696 -16.41 -40.22 3.37
N ASP A 697 -17.45 -39.73 4.04
CA ASP A 697 -18.54 -38.98 3.38
C ASP A 697 -18.01 -37.74 2.65
N VAL A 698 -17.06 -37.01 3.26
CA VAL A 698 -16.41 -35.85 2.63
C VAL A 698 -15.52 -36.29 1.47
N GLN A 699 -14.71 -37.34 1.66
CA GLN A 699 -13.81 -37.87 0.63
C GLN A 699 -14.56 -38.38 -0.61
N ASP A 700 -15.64 -39.15 -0.41
CA ASP A 700 -16.47 -39.68 -1.49
C ASP A 700 -17.12 -38.53 -2.28
N SER A 701 -17.64 -37.50 -1.59
CA SER A 701 -18.17 -36.29 -2.22
C SER A 701 -17.12 -35.56 -3.07
N LEU A 702 -15.95 -35.28 -2.51
CA LEU A 702 -14.90 -34.53 -3.22
C LEU A 702 -14.26 -35.34 -4.35
N THR A 703 -14.14 -36.66 -4.19
CA THR A 703 -13.65 -37.57 -5.25
C THR A 703 -14.56 -37.54 -6.47
N PHE A 704 -15.89 -37.56 -6.26
CA PHE A 704 -16.84 -37.39 -7.35
C PHE A 704 -16.55 -36.11 -8.15
N TYR A 705 -16.40 -34.98 -7.48
CA TYR A 705 -16.10 -33.70 -8.14
C TYR A 705 -14.73 -33.67 -8.82
N TYR A 706 -13.72 -34.31 -8.22
CA TYR A 706 -12.37 -34.42 -8.77
C TYR A 706 -12.34 -35.23 -10.08
N ASP A 707 -13.03 -36.37 -10.11
CA ASP A 707 -13.07 -37.29 -11.25
C ASP A 707 -13.91 -36.72 -12.41
N HIS A 708 -14.96 -35.97 -12.09
CA HIS A 708 -15.88 -35.40 -13.08
C HIS A 708 -15.50 -33.98 -13.51
N PHE A 709 -14.37 -33.44 -13.03
CA PHE A 709 -13.98 -32.04 -13.22
C PHE A 709 -14.02 -31.58 -14.68
N GLU A 710 -13.59 -32.43 -15.63
CA GLU A 710 -13.59 -32.12 -17.06
C GLU A 710 -14.96 -31.60 -17.55
N TYR A 711 -16.04 -32.19 -17.04
CA TYR A 711 -17.40 -31.77 -17.38
C TYR A 711 -17.75 -30.40 -16.77
N PHE A 712 -17.25 -30.11 -15.57
CA PHE A 712 -17.44 -28.79 -14.95
C PHE A 712 -16.62 -27.72 -15.69
N ASP A 713 -15.34 -27.99 -15.95
CA ASP A 713 -14.46 -27.06 -16.67
C ASP A 713 -15.00 -26.78 -18.08
N MET A 714 -15.59 -27.76 -18.77
CA MET A 714 -16.26 -27.55 -20.05
C MET A 714 -17.35 -26.47 -20.01
N LEU A 715 -18.09 -26.37 -18.90
CA LEU A 715 -19.18 -25.41 -18.74
C LEU A 715 -18.69 -24.04 -18.26
N THR A 716 -17.61 -24.01 -17.48
CA THR A 716 -17.17 -22.80 -16.75
C THR A 716 -15.96 -22.12 -17.41
N PHE A 717 -15.04 -22.89 -18.00
CA PHE A 717 -13.81 -22.38 -18.61
C PHE A 717 -14.07 -21.43 -19.78
N PRO A 718 -15.00 -21.69 -20.73
CA PRO A 718 -15.26 -20.74 -21.81
C PRO A 718 -15.70 -19.35 -21.34
N ILE A 719 -16.43 -19.28 -20.23
CA ILE A 719 -16.88 -18.01 -19.64
C ILE A 719 -15.72 -17.30 -18.94
N THR A 720 -14.92 -18.05 -18.18
CA THR A 720 -13.78 -17.49 -17.42
C THR A 720 -12.62 -17.10 -18.34
N TYR A 721 -12.34 -17.85 -19.40
CA TYR A 721 -11.34 -17.52 -20.42
C TYR A 721 -11.68 -16.23 -21.18
N ALA A 722 -12.96 -16.04 -21.53
CA ALA A 722 -13.41 -14.87 -22.28
C ALA A 722 -13.56 -13.60 -21.44
N THR A 723 -13.47 -13.72 -20.11
CA THR A 723 -13.60 -12.58 -19.20
C THR A 723 -12.25 -12.29 -18.53
N PRO A 724 -11.91 -11.02 -18.26
CA PRO A 724 -10.70 -10.68 -17.50
C PRO A 724 -10.82 -11.06 -16.00
N ILE A 725 -11.83 -11.85 -15.66
CA ILE A 725 -12.08 -12.38 -14.32
C ILE A 725 -11.12 -13.55 -14.13
N GLY A 726 -9.99 -13.28 -13.51
CA GLY A 726 -9.17 -14.37 -12.96
C GLY A 726 -9.93 -15.14 -11.88
N GLU A 727 -9.25 -16.10 -11.25
CA GLU A 727 -9.77 -16.93 -10.13
C GLU A 727 -9.94 -16.13 -8.81
N SER A 728 -10.63 -15.00 -8.82
CA SER A 728 -10.68 -14.06 -7.69
C SER A 728 -12.08 -13.74 -7.20
N ASP A 729 -12.20 -13.59 -5.89
CA ASP A 729 -13.44 -13.19 -5.23
C ASP A 729 -13.74 -11.69 -5.40
N VAL A 730 -14.98 -11.32 -5.06
CA VAL A 730 -15.44 -9.93 -4.93
C VAL A 730 -14.63 -9.25 -3.83
N VAL A 731 -14.28 -7.97 -4.06
CA VAL A 731 -13.46 -7.20 -3.13
C VAL A 731 -14.25 -5.97 -2.70
N ASP A 732 -14.73 -5.96 -1.46
CA ASP A 732 -15.46 -4.81 -0.95
C ASP A 732 -14.51 -3.66 -0.64
N VAL A 733 -14.85 -2.45 -1.11
CA VAL A 733 -14.00 -1.27 -0.95
C VAL A 733 -14.57 -0.33 0.10
N TYR A 734 -13.74 0.02 1.09
CA TYR A 734 -14.09 0.96 2.14
C TYR A 734 -13.05 2.06 2.29
N ARG A 735 -13.53 3.27 2.56
CA ARG A 735 -12.69 4.40 2.94
C ARG A 735 -12.53 4.47 4.47
N ILE A 736 -11.32 4.82 4.91
CA ILE A 736 -11.04 5.31 6.25
C ILE A 736 -10.62 6.78 6.14
N SER A 737 -11.45 7.66 6.69
CA SER A 737 -11.26 9.11 6.67
C SER A 737 -11.87 9.74 7.92
N PRO A 738 -11.35 10.89 8.39
CA PRO A 738 -11.97 11.63 9.49
C PRO A 738 -13.43 12.03 9.26
N GLU A 739 -13.85 12.15 7.99
CA GLU A 739 -15.22 12.50 7.60
C GLU A 739 -16.18 11.30 7.56
N ASP A 740 -15.65 10.08 7.51
CA ASP A 740 -16.47 8.85 7.47
C ASP A 740 -16.72 8.28 8.87
N ALA A 741 -15.85 8.59 9.84
CA ALA A 741 -15.97 8.18 11.23
C ALA A 741 -16.73 9.25 12.04
N THR A 742 -18.05 9.13 12.08
CA THR A 742 -18.96 10.12 12.68
C THR A 742 -19.41 9.75 14.10
N GLY A 743 -19.00 8.59 14.63
CA GLY A 743 -19.49 8.06 15.90
C GLY A 743 -19.24 8.97 17.09
N LEU A 744 -18.07 9.59 17.17
CA LEU A 744 -17.71 10.55 18.23
C LEU A 744 -17.90 12.02 17.80
N VAL A 745 -17.48 12.36 16.58
CA VAL A 745 -17.56 13.72 16.03
C VAL A 745 -17.82 13.65 14.53
N ASP A 746 -18.89 14.29 14.07
CA ASP A 746 -19.12 14.50 12.64
C ASP A 746 -18.27 15.68 12.12
N ALA A 747 -17.12 15.36 11.54
CA ALA A 747 -16.17 16.35 11.02
C ALA A 747 -16.74 17.26 9.91
N ARG A 748 -17.87 16.86 9.29
CA ARG A 748 -18.56 17.66 8.27
C ARG A 748 -19.45 18.73 8.89
N LYS A 749 -19.97 18.50 10.09
CA LYS A 749 -20.84 19.43 10.83
C LYS A 749 -20.10 20.25 11.88
N SER A 750 -18.97 19.76 12.36
CA SER A 750 -18.16 20.45 13.37
C SER A 750 -17.57 21.75 12.83
N SER A 751 -17.68 22.83 13.61
CA SER A 751 -17.01 24.12 13.36
C SER A 751 -15.51 24.09 13.68
N ARG A 752 -15.04 23.05 14.38
CA ARG A 752 -13.63 22.86 14.75
C ARG A 752 -13.02 21.70 13.95
N PRO A 753 -11.82 21.87 13.38
CA PRO A 753 -11.15 20.78 12.68
C PRO A 753 -10.77 19.67 13.66
N LYS A 754 -11.15 18.44 13.33
CA LYS A 754 -10.83 17.22 14.09
C LYS A 754 -9.32 16.95 14.11
N LEU A 755 -8.66 17.15 12.96
CA LEU A 755 -7.21 17.01 12.80
C LEU A 755 -6.51 18.37 12.82
N ALA A 756 -5.48 18.50 13.65
CA ALA A 756 -4.63 19.67 13.67
C ALA A 756 -3.73 19.74 12.42
N GLY A 757 -3.36 18.59 11.87
CA GLY A 757 -2.54 18.44 10.67
C GLY A 757 -3.09 19.13 9.43
N THR A 758 -4.42 19.24 9.30
CA THR A 758 -5.10 19.87 8.15
C THR A 758 -4.82 21.39 8.02
N ARG A 759 -4.23 22.02 9.03
CA ARG A 759 -3.86 23.44 9.00
C ARG A 759 -2.62 23.68 8.13
N LEU A 760 -2.46 24.92 7.67
CA LEU A 760 -1.32 25.38 6.86
C LEU A 760 -1.05 24.48 5.63
N GLY A 761 -2.10 24.09 4.91
CA GLY A 761 -1.95 23.23 3.72
C GLY A 761 -1.45 21.83 4.06
N ASN A 762 -1.97 21.22 5.13
CA ASN A 762 -1.58 19.90 5.62
C ASN A 762 -0.19 19.81 6.31
N PHE A 763 0.38 20.92 6.78
CA PHE A 763 1.64 20.95 7.55
C PHE A 763 1.46 21.12 9.06
N GLY A 764 0.22 21.29 9.53
CA GLY A 764 -0.06 21.71 10.91
C GLY A 764 0.63 20.84 11.96
N ALA A 765 0.61 19.51 11.82
CA ALA A 765 1.07 18.60 12.85
C ALA A 765 2.59 18.73 13.14
N PHE A 766 3.38 19.33 12.25
CA PHE A 766 4.81 19.55 12.53
C PHE A 766 5.10 20.67 13.54
N PHE A 767 4.12 21.51 13.88
CA PHE A 767 4.36 22.70 14.71
C PHE A 767 4.28 22.47 16.22
N LYS A 768 3.52 21.47 16.68
CA LYS A 768 3.33 21.18 18.11
C LYS A 768 3.28 19.68 18.36
N LYS A 769 3.89 19.24 19.47
CA LYS A 769 3.87 17.83 19.88
C LYS A 769 2.46 17.35 20.18
N GLU A 770 1.66 18.18 20.84
CA GLU A 770 0.28 17.90 21.23
C GLU A 770 -0.62 17.68 20.01
N TRP A 771 -0.34 18.39 18.91
CA TRP A 771 -1.07 18.21 17.64
C TRP A 771 -0.74 16.87 16.98
N ARG A 772 0.52 16.41 17.08
CA ARG A 772 0.90 15.08 16.59
C ARG A 772 0.22 13.98 17.38
N GLN A 773 0.22 14.10 18.70
CA GLN A 773 -0.46 13.16 19.59
C GLN A 773 -1.98 13.13 19.34
N ASN A 774 -2.61 14.29 19.14
CA ASN A 774 -4.02 14.39 18.74
C ASN A 774 -4.31 13.67 17.42
N ASP A 775 -3.48 13.89 16.39
CA ASP A 775 -3.72 13.31 15.07
C ASP A 775 -3.51 11.80 15.06
N ILE A 776 -2.53 11.27 15.83
CA ILE A 776 -2.38 9.82 16.05
C ILE A 776 -3.61 9.26 16.74
N MET A 777 -4.08 9.91 17.82
CA MET A 777 -5.27 9.48 18.56
C MET A 777 -6.50 9.40 17.64
N TRP A 778 -6.77 10.44 16.85
CA TRP A 778 -7.89 10.42 15.90
C TRP A 778 -7.71 9.37 14.80
N GLY A 779 -6.49 9.14 14.32
CA GLY A 779 -6.19 8.04 13.42
C GLY A 779 -6.59 6.68 14.01
N ARG A 780 -6.27 6.45 15.29
CA ARG A 780 -6.66 5.24 16.00
C ARG A 780 -8.18 5.13 16.19
N LEU A 781 -8.83 6.20 16.66
CA LEU A 781 -10.28 6.22 16.90
C LEU A 781 -11.08 5.97 15.61
N ASP A 782 -10.72 6.65 14.53
CA ASP A 782 -11.40 6.55 13.24
C ASP A 782 -11.11 5.21 12.56
N GLY A 783 -9.86 4.75 12.62
CA GLY A 783 -9.47 3.43 12.13
C GLY A 783 -10.28 2.33 12.81
N ALA A 784 -10.36 2.35 14.15
CA ALA A 784 -11.13 1.38 14.92
C ALA A 784 -12.64 1.42 14.60
N GLU A 785 -13.22 2.62 14.50
CA GLU A 785 -14.64 2.78 14.14
C GLU A 785 -14.95 2.18 12.77
N ARG A 786 -14.11 2.47 11.77
CA ARG A 786 -14.30 1.97 10.40
C ARG A 786 -14.04 0.46 10.29
N ILE A 787 -13.02 -0.07 10.96
CA ILE A 787 -12.76 -1.52 11.01
C ILE A 787 -13.97 -2.26 11.58
N ILE A 788 -14.47 -1.86 12.76
CA ILE A 788 -15.58 -2.56 13.42
C ILE A 788 -16.88 -2.40 12.62
N SER A 789 -17.16 -1.20 12.11
CA SER A 789 -18.41 -0.89 11.41
C SER A 789 -18.53 -1.50 10.02
N THR A 790 -17.41 -1.87 9.40
CA THR A 790 -17.40 -2.56 8.10
C THR A 790 -17.54 -4.07 8.24
N LEU A 791 -17.12 -4.63 9.38
CA LEU A 791 -17.16 -6.06 9.67
C LEU A 791 -18.44 -6.51 10.39
N LEU A 792 -19.14 -5.59 11.06
CA LEU A 792 -20.40 -5.87 11.74
C LEU A 792 -21.55 -5.00 11.23
N PRO A 793 -22.75 -5.56 11.02
CA PRO A 793 -23.95 -4.77 10.79
C PRO A 793 -24.31 -3.93 12.03
N GLU A 794 -25.18 -2.94 11.84
CA GLU A 794 -25.76 -2.17 12.95
C GLU A 794 -26.45 -3.12 13.94
N SER A 795 -25.86 -3.26 15.12
CA SER A 795 -26.24 -4.26 16.12
C SER A 795 -25.76 -3.86 17.52
N ARG A 796 -26.34 -4.48 18.56
CA ARG A 796 -25.92 -4.31 19.95
C ARG A 796 -24.42 -4.60 20.12
N ALA A 797 -23.93 -5.69 19.51
CA ALA A 797 -22.53 -6.10 19.58
C ALA A 797 -21.59 -5.06 18.95
N ARG A 798 -21.97 -4.48 17.80
CA ARG A 798 -21.21 -3.38 17.18
C ARG A 798 -21.11 -2.17 18.10
N ALA A 799 -22.23 -1.72 18.66
CA ALA A 799 -22.25 -0.57 19.58
C ALA A 799 -21.36 -0.80 20.81
N GLU A 800 -21.44 -1.98 21.42
CA GLU A 800 -20.60 -2.34 22.58
C GLU A 800 -19.10 -2.31 22.23
N LEU A 801 -18.70 -2.95 21.13
CA LEU A 801 -17.29 -3.00 20.73
C LEU A 801 -16.74 -1.61 20.39
N LEU A 802 -17.53 -0.75 19.73
CA LEU A 802 -17.15 0.64 19.45
C LEU A 802 -16.90 1.44 20.73
N LEU A 803 -17.82 1.35 21.71
CA LEU A 803 -17.66 2.06 22.98
C LEU A 803 -16.43 1.56 23.76
N ARG A 804 -16.22 0.24 23.81
CA ARG A 804 -15.04 -0.36 24.46
C ARG A 804 -13.73 0.09 23.79
N VAL A 805 -13.67 0.08 22.46
CA VAL A 805 -12.44 0.46 21.75
C VAL A 805 -12.13 1.94 21.91
N TRP A 806 -13.15 2.82 21.83
CA TRP A 806 -12.97 4.25 22.04
C TRP A 806 -12.48 4.55 23.46
N LEU A 807 -13.13 4.03 24.50
CA LEU A 807 -12.67 4.25 25.89
C LEU A 807 -11.22 3.77 26.09
N THR A 808 -10.85 2.65 25.47
CA THR A 808 -9.50 2.09 25.57
C THR A 808 -8.46 3.00 24.90
N ILE A 809 -8.73 3.44 23.66
CA ILE A 809 -7.83 4.37 22.94
C ILE A 809 -7.72 5.71 23.67
N LEU A 810 -8.84 6.24 24.18
CA LEU A 810 -8.85 7.50 24.93
C LEU A 810 -8.03 7.41 26.22
N LYS A 811 -8.12 6.29 26.94
CA LYS A 811 -7.30 6.04 28.14
C LYS A 811 -5.80 6.01 27.84
N GLU A 812 -5.41 5.57 26.65
CA GLU A 812 -4.00 5.46 26.24
C GLU A 812 -3.42 6.76 25.68
N ASN A 813 -4.22 7.54 24.96
CA ASN A 813 -3.72 8.65 24.15
C ASN A 813 -4.11 10.04 24.65
N LEU A 814 -5.15 10.20 25.47
CA LEU A 814 -5.46 11.50 26.04
C LEU A 814 -4.39 11.93 27.04
N ASP A 815 -4.06 13.22 27.02
CA ASP A 815 -3.21 13.79 28.06
C ASP A 815 -3.89 13.70 29.44
N PRO A 816 -3.13 13.68 30.54
CA PRO A 816 -3.68 13.49 31.88
C PRO A 816 -4.78 14.49 32.27
N ALA A 817 -4.73 15.73 31.76
CA ALA A 817 -5.72 16.75 32.10
C ALA A 817 -7.04 16.50 31.36
N ASN A 818 -6.99 16.25 30.05
CA ASN A 818 -8.17 15.90 29.27
C ASN A 818 -8.75 14.53 29.69
N LEU A 819 -7.90 13.55 30.03
CA LEU A 819 -8.36 12.25 30.52
C LEU A 819 -9.12 12.39 31.85
N LYS A 820 -8.61 13.21 32.78
CA LYS A 820 -9.31 13.51 34.02
C LYS A 820 -10.64 14.22 33.74
N SER A 821 -10.64 15.24 32.89
CA SER A 821 -11.89 15.94 32.52
C SER A 821 -12.90 15.02 31.82
N LEU A 822 -12.44 14.05 31.03
CA LEU A 822 -13.30 13.06 30.40
C LEU A 822 -13.95 12.19 31.48
N HIS A 823 -13.15 11.62 32.39
CA HIS A 823 -13.66 10.76 33.47
C HIS A 823 -14.68 11.49 34.34
N ASP A 824 -14.38 12.72 34.76
CA ASP A 824 -15.26 13.52 35.61
C ASP A 824 -16.62 13.80 34.93
N ARG A 825 -16.65 13.89 33.59
CA ARG A 825 -17.85 14.23 32.81
C ARG A 825 -18.65 13.02 32.34
N LEU A 826 -17.98 11.89 32.06
CA LEU A 826 -18.68 10.65 31.77
C LEU A 826 -19.40 10.12 33.03
N GLY A 827 -18.86 10.43 34.22
CA GLY A 827 -19.48 10.11 35.51
C GLY A 827 -19.86 8.63 35.63
N GLY A 828 -21.00 8.36 36.27
CA GLY A 828 -21.50 7.00 36.46
C GLY A 828 -21.78 6.24 35.17
N ALA A 829 -22.03 6.90 34.02
CA ALA A 829 -22.32 6.21 32.77
C ALA A 829 -21.15 5.34 32.28
N ARG A 830 -19.91 5.74 32.58
CA ARG A 830 -18.73 4.93 32.30
C ARG A 830 -18.63 3.75 33.26
N GLU A 831 -18.78 3.99 34.56
CA GLU A 831 -18.70 2.92 35.58
C GLU A 831 -19.79 1.87 35.36
N ASP A 832 -21.01 2.30 35.07
CA ASP A 832 -22.15 1.45 34.72
C ASP A 832 -21.82 0.55 33.51
N PHE A 833 -21.11 1.08 32.50
CA PHE A 833 -20.72 0.33 31.31
C PHE A 833 -19.52 -0.59 31.53
N GLU A 834 -18.49 -0.14 32.25
CA GLU A 834 -17.27 -0.92 32.50
C GLU A 834 -17.50 -2.08 33.47
N THR A 835 -18.43 -1.92 34.43
CA THR A 835 -18.78 -2.96 35.41
C THR A 835 -19.85 -3.93 34.93
N ALA A 836 -20.68 -3.54 33.95
CA ALA A 836 -21.68 -4.41 33.37
C ALA A 836 -21.02 -5.56 32.58
N GLU A 837 -21.42 -6.79 32.92
CA GLU A 837 -21.06 -7.98 32.16
C GLU A 837 -21.67 -7.93 30.75
N GLU A 838 -22.91 -7.46 30.66
CA GLU A 838 -23.63 -7.17 29.42
C GLU A 838 -24.34 -5.81 29.49
N PRO A 839 -23.81 -4.74 28.88
CA PRO A 839 -24.40 -3.41 28.96
C PRO A 839 -25.72 -3.32 28.18
N SER A 840 -26.73 -2.70 28.77
CA SER A 840 -28.04 -2.47 28.13
C SER A 840 -27.93 -1.44 27.00
N VAL A 841 -28.88 -1.47 26.07
CA VAL A 841 -28.95 -0.49 24.96
C VAL A 841 -29.01 0.95 25.49
N GLU A 842 -29.73 1.16 26.60
CA GLU A 842 -29.85 2.47 27.26
C GLU A 842 -28.52 2.93 27.87
N GLN A 843 -27.79 2.04 28.55
CA GLN A 843 -26.47 2.34 29.10
C GLN A 843 -25.47 2.72 27.99
N MET A 844 -25.49 1.98 26.89
CA MET A 844 -24.64 2.27 25.72
C MET A 844 -25.00 3.61 25.07
N ALA A 845 -26.28 3.88 24.86
CA ALA A 845 -26.74 5.15 24.30
C ALA A 845 -26.33 6.35 25.17
N LYS A 846 -26.52 6.23 26.50
CA LYS A 846 -26.12 7.27 27.47
C LYS A 846 -24.61 7.53 27.45
N LEU A 847 -23.80 6.47 27.39
CA LEU A 847 -22.34 6.62 27.30
C LEU A 847 -21.92 7.25 25.97
N GLN A 848 -22.51 6.83 24.86
CA GLN A 848 -22.24 7.40 23.54
C GLN A 848 -22.57 8.90 23.49
N GLU A 849 -23.74 9.30 23.99
CA GLU A 849 -24.15 10.70 24.07
C GLU A 849 -23.20 11.52 24.95
N ALA A 850 -22.76 10.96 26.09
CA ALA A 850 -21.79 11.62 26.97
C ALA A 850 -20.42 11.82 26.29
N LEU A 851 -19.94 10.82 25.54
CA LEU A 851 -18.71 10.91 24.75
C LEU A 851 -18.83 11.97 23.64
N GLN A 852 -19.91 11.97 22.88
CA GLN A 852 -20.17 12.98 21.84
C GLN A 852 -20.23 14.38 22.43
N THR A 853 -20.98 14.55 23.53
CA THR A 853 -21.08 15.83 24.24
C THR A 853 -19.71 16.31 24.74
N TYR A 854 -18.87 15.41 25.24
CA TYR A 854 -17.51 15.73 25.64
C TYR A 854 -16.70 16.29 24.46
N PHE A 855 -16.66 15.59 23.34
CA PHE A 855 -15.86 16.03 22.19
C PHE A 855 -16.39 17.30 21.54
N GLU A 856 -17.70 17.51 21.52
CA GLU A 856 -18.31 18.71 20.96
C GLU A 856 -18.13 19.95 21.84
N ARG A 857 -18.25 19.81 23.17
CA ARG A 857 -18.35 20.96 24.09
C ARG A 857 -17.15 21.16 25.01
N HIS A 858 -16.38 20.11 25.27
CA HIS A 858 -15.38 20.11 26.35
C HIS A 858 -13.97 19.77 25.90
N TYR A 859 -13.81 18.95 24.85
CA TYR A 859 -12.50 18.68 24.28
C TYR A 859 -11.92 19.96 23.68
N ALA A 860 -10.85 20.44 24.29
CA ALA A 860 -10.16 21.66 23.90
C ALA A 860 -8.74 21.29 23.47
N LEU A 861 -8.49 21.31 22.16
CA LEU A 861 -7.14 21.34 21.62
C LEU A 861 -6.73 22.80 21.43
N ASP A 862 -5.62 23.21 22.02
CA ASP A 862 -5.04 24.53 21.77
C ASP A 862 -4.50 24.58 20.33
N LEU A 863 -5.35 25.10 19.46
CA LEU A 863 -5.09 25.28 18.04
C LEU A 863 -4.40 26.63 17.74
N GLU A 864 -4.06 27.44 18.74
CA GLU A 864 -3.28 28.66 18.52
C GLU A 864 -1.82 28.30 18.26
N PHE A 865 -1.19 28.96 17.31
CA PHE A 865 0.24 28.78 17.08
C PHE A 865 1.03 29.41 18.21
N SER A 866 2.04 28.72 18.75
CA SER A 866 2.97 29.37 19.67
C SER A 866 3.69 30.50 18.90
N PRO A 867 3.55 31.78 19.31
CA PRO A 867 4.10 32.88 18.52
C PRO A 867 5.61 32.73 18.34
N GLN A 868 6.32 32.28 19.37
CA GLN A 868 7.78 32.17 19.33
C GLN A 868 8.28 31.05 18.42
N THR A 869 7.74 29.83 18.52
CA THR A 869 8.11 28.70 17.63
C THR A 869 7.80 29.02 16.18
N THR A 870 6.62 29.61 15.93
CA THR A 870 6.19 29.94 14.56
C THR A 870 7.07 31.01 13.94
N LEU A 871 7.44 32.04 14.71
CA LEU A 871 8.34 33.09 14.26
C LEU A 871 9.77 32.55 14.03
N ASN A 872 10.27 31.70 14.92
CA ASN A 872 11.59 31.07 14.76
C ASN A 872 11.63 30.16 13.53
N ALA A 873 10.64 29.30 13.37
CA ALA A 873 10.52 28.41 12.22
C ALA A 873 10.37 29.20 10.91
N MET A 874 9.52 30.24 10.90
CA MET A 874 9.33 31.12 9.73
C MET A 874 10.62 31.86 9.37
N GLY A 875 11.33 32.44 10.35
CA GLY A 875 12.58 33.13 10.11
C GLY A 875 13.67 32.23 9.55
N ARG A 876 13.82 31.02 10.09
CA ARG A 876 14.75 30.01 9.58
C ARG A 876 14.36 29.53 8.18
N SER A 877 13.07 29.28 7.95
CA SER A 877 12.54 28.89 6.63
C SER A 877 12.80 29.94 5.57
N ILE A 878 12.58 31.23 5.87
CA ILE A 878 12.88 32.34 4.96
C ILE A 878 14.39 32.41 4.66
N SER A 879 15.25 32.20 5.67
CA SER A 879 16.70 32.18 5.48
C SER A 879 17.14 31.03 4.56
N VAL A 880 16.57 29.84 4.76
CA VAL A 880 16.86 28.66 3.93
C VAL A 880 16.35 28.88 2.51
N MET A 881 15.13 29.39 2.34
CA MET A 881 14.54 29.71 1.03
C MET A 881 15.34 30.78 0.29
N GLY A 882 15.80 31.83 0.98
CA GLY A 882 16.70 32.83 0.40
C GLY A 882 18.01 32.21 -0.08
N SER A 883 18.59 31.31 0.71
CA SER A 883 19.84 30.61 0.34
C SER A 883 19.65 29.63 -0.82
N LEU A 884 18.50 28.95 -0.88
CA LEU A 884 18.07 28.09 -1.98
C LEU A 884 17.98 28.88 -3.29
N LEU A 885 17.27 30.00 -3.27
CA LEU A 885 17.11 30.87 -4.44
C LEU A 885 18.43 31.50 -4.86
N GLU A 886 19.31 31.85 -3.91
CA GLU A 886 20.65 32.35 -4.21
C GLU A 886 21.48 31.28 -4.93
N GLY A 887 21.43 30.03 -4.46
CA GLY A 887 22.05 28.88 -5.14
C GLY A 887 21.49 28.64 -6.55
N LEU A 888 20.16 28.75 -6.73
CA LEU A 888 19.52 28.66 -8.04
C LEU A 888 19.91 29.84 -8.95
N GLY A 889 20.04 31.05 -8.42
CA GLY A 889 20.48 32.25 -9.14
C GLY A 889 21.94 32.17 -9.61
N GLN A 890 22.80 31.44 -8.90
CA GLN A 890 24.15 31.10 -9.38
C GLN A 890 24.10 30.15 -10.58
N LYS A 891 23.12 29.25 -10.62
CA LYS A 891 22.96 28.24 -11.69
C LYS A 891 22.19 28.76 -12.91
N TYR A 892 21.25 29.68 -12.71
CA TYR A 892 20.39 30.27 -13.74
C TYR A 892 20.42 31.81 -13.67
N PRO A 893 21.03 32.51 -14.65
CA PRO A 893 21.22 33.97 -14.60
C PRO A 893 19.93 34.78 -14.42
N GLY A 894 18.80 34.28 -14.96
CA GLY A 894 17.49 34.93 -14.84
C GLY A 894 16.87 34.95 -13.44
N ALA A 895 17.39 34.17 -12.49
CA ALA A 895 16.87 34.07 -11.13
C ALA A 895 17.66 34.89 -10.08
N GLN A 896 18.71 35.62 -10.49
CA GLN A 896 19.58 36.36 -9.56
C GLN A 896 18.88 37.55 -8.87
N ALA A 897 18.11 38.35 -9.61
CA ALA A 897 17.46 39.53 -9.06
C ALA A 897 16.33 39.21 -8.05
N PRO A 898 15.43 38.23 -8.31
CA PRO A 898 14.44 37.79 -7.32
C PRO A 898 15.08 37.22 -6.04
N ALA A 899 16.14 36.41 -6.18
CA ALA A 899 16.85 35.80 -5.05
C ALA A 899 17.45 36.85 -4.11
N PHE A 900 18.16 37.83 -4.66
CA PHE A 900 18.78 38.92 -3.89
C PHE A 900 17.77 39.72 -3.05
N TRP A 901 16.60 40.01 -3.63
CA TRP A 901 15.55 40.75 -2.92
C TRP A 901 14.85 39.91 -1.86
N LEU A 902 14.61 38.61 -2.10
CA LEU A 902 13.99 37.73 -1.09
C LEU A 902 14.86 37.61 0.16
N THR A 903 16.19 37.45 -0.01
CA THR A 903 17.13 37.33 1.12
C THR A 903 17.25 38.63 1.90
N ARG A 904 17.21 39.80 1.23
CA ARG A 904 17.22 41.12 1.89
C ARG A 904 15.92 41.42 2.61
N LEU A 905 14.78 41.17 1.98
CA LEU A 905 13.47 41.35 2.62
C LEU A 905 13.32 40.43 3.84
N GLY A 906 13.81 39.19 3.75
CA GLY A 906 13.85 38.27 4.89
C GLY A 906 14.67 38.78 6.06
N LYS A 907 15.88 39.31 5.80
CA LYS A 907 16.74 39.91 6.85
C LYS A 907 16.10 41.14 7.50
N ILE A 908 15.47 42.01 6.71
CA ILE A 908 14.78 43.20 7.21
C ILE A 908 13.57 42.79 8.06
N PHE A 909 12.74 41.87 7.58
CA PHE A 909 11.60 41.32 8.31
C PHE A 909 12.03 40.72 9.65
N MET A 910 13.11 39.94 9.68
CA MET A 910 13.66 39.36 10.91
C MET A 910 14.16 40.41 11.90
N GLY A 911 14.80 41.48 11.43
CA GLY A 911 15.22 42.59 12.29
C GLY A 911 14.03 43.29 12.95
N VAL A 912 12.96 43.57 12.18
CA VAL A 912 11.71 44.15 12.70
C VAL A 912 11.05 43.22 13.72
N MET A 913 10.98 41.92 13.40
CA MET A 913 10.38 40.93 14.29
C MET A 913 11.14 40.80 15.62
N GLN A 914 12.47 40.72 15.61
CA GLN A 914 13.29 40.59 16.82
C GLN A 914 13.11 41.76 17.79
N VAL A 915 12.91 42.96 17.24
CA VAL A 915 12.66 44.17 18.01
C VAL A 915 11.22 44.22 18.54
N ALA A 916 10.24 43.74 17.76
CA ALA A 916 8.82 43.76 18.11
C ALA A 916 8.40 42.69 19.13
N VAL A 917 9.24 41.70 19.42
CA VAL A 917 8.95 40.68 20.46
C VAL A 917 8.95 41.35 21.85
N PRO A 918 7.84 41.27 22.61
CA PRO A 918 7.73 41.89 23.93
C PRO A 918 8.77 41.33 24.91
N GLY A 919 9.52 42.22 25.57
CA GLY A 919 10.53 41.84 26.58
C GLY A 919 11.85 41.30 26.00
N SER A 920 12.07 41.40 24.68
CA SER A 920 13.34 41.03 24.06
C SER A 920 14.46 42.05 24.35
N LEU A 921 15.69 41.57 24.54
CA LEU A 921 16.88 42.44 24.70
C LEU A 921 17.07 43.42 23.52
N PRO A 922 16.93 42.99 22.25
CA PRO A 922 16.93 43.91 21.11
C PRO A 922 15.80 44.93 21.14
N GLY A 923 14.59 44.55 21.58
CA GLY A 923 13.46 45.45 21.72
C GLY A 923 13.69 46.54 22.79
N LEU A 924 14.25 46.17 23.95
CA LEU A 924 14.62 47.11 25.00
C LEU A 924 15.69 48.10 24.53
N PHE A 925 16.71 47.60 23.84
CA PHE A 925 17.76 48.43 23.25
C PHE A 925 17.21 49.37 22.17
N PHE A 926 16.38 48.86 21.27
CA PHE A 926 15.71 49.64 20.23
C PHE A 926 14.85 50.76 20.82
N GLN A 927 13.98 50.46 21.79
CA GLN A 927 13.15 51.46 22.45
C GLN A 927 13.96 52.56 23.14
N HIS A 928 15.15 52.23 23.68
CA HIS A 928 16.06 53.22 24.25
C HIS A 928 16.65 54.12 23.16
N TRP A 929 17.17 53.54 22.08
CA TRP A 929 17.80 54.29 20.98
C TRP A 929 16.82 55.13 20.17
N MET A 930 15.57 54.68 20.02
CA MET A 930 14.54 55.49 19.36
C MET A 930 14.25 56.79 20.11
N LYS A 931 14.27 56.78 21.45
CA LYS A 931 14.14 58.02 22.25
C LYS A 931 15.30 58.98 22.01
N VAL A 932 16.52 58.45 21.90
CA VAL A 932 17.73 59.24 21.59
C VAL A 932 17.63 59.82 20.18
N ALA A 933 17.18 59.02 19.20
CA ALA A 933 16.98 59.44 17.82
C ALA A 933 15.97 60.59 17.72
N TYR A 934 14.80 60.49 18.38
CA TYR A 934 13.81 61.56 18.40
C TYR A 934 14.35 62.88 18.97
N VAL A 935 15.13 62.82 20.07
CA VAL A 935 15.75 64.02 20.66
C VAL A 935 16.76 64.65 19.69
N PHE A 936 17.57 63.82 19.04
CA PHE A 936 18.56 64.27 18.06
C PHE A 936 17.91 64.87 16.80
N GLU A 937 16.84 64.27 16.29
CA GLU A 937 16.11 64.74 15.11
C GLU A 937 15.41 66.07 15.37
N VAL A 938 14.77 66.22 16.54
CA VAL A 938 14.19 67.51 16.97
C VAL A 938 15.29 68.56 17.11
N PHE A 939 16.44 68.20 17.67
CA PHE A 939 17.60 69.11 17.74
C PHE A 939 18.08 69.53 16.33
N LEU A 940 18.19 68.61 15.37
CA LEU A 940 18.59 68.93 13.99
C LEU A 940 17.60 69.88 13.30
N ILE A 941 16.29 69.69 13.53
CA ILE A 941 15.24 70.56 12.99
C ILE A 941 15.35 71.96 13.62
N VAL A 942 15.48 72.05 14.94
CA VAL A 942 15.56 73.32 15.66
C VAL A 942 16.88 74.06 15.38
N ALA A 943 18.01 73.37 15.42
CA ALA A 943 19.33 73.94 15.12
C ALA A 943 19.42 74.37 13.64
N GLY A 944 18.87 73.57 12.72
CA GLY A 944 18.75 73.93 11.30
C GLY A 944 17.87 75.16 11.07
N ALA A 945 16.80 75.32 11.83
CA ALA A 945 15.91 76.48 11.75
C ALA A 945 16.52 77.76 12.38
N ILE A 946 17.27 77.65 13.47
CA ILE A 946 17.81 78.79 14.22
C ILE A 946 19.15 79.29 13.65
N LEU A 947 20.02 78.40 13.18
CA LEU A 947 21.39 78.74 12.79
C LEU A 947 21.55 79.12 11.32
N GLY A 948 20.47 79.15 10.53
CA GLY A 948 20.49 79.56 9.13
C GLY A 948 21.31 78.65 8.21
N PHE A 949 21.66 77.44 8.65
CA PHE A 949 22.31 76.44 7.79
C PHE A 949 21.33 76.03 6.69
N ASN A 950 21.85 75.90 5.46
CA ASN A 950 21.11 75.51 4.25
C ASN A 950 19.93 74.55 4.51
N ASN A 951 18.83 74.76 3.77
CA ASN A 951 17.58 73.96 3.75
C ASN A 951 17.78 72.44 3.85
N THR A 952 18.95 71.94 3.46
CA THR A 952 19.38 70.55 3.56
C THR A 952 19.39 69.97 4.98
N VAL A 953 19.88 70.69 6.01
CA VAL A 953 20.00 70.12 7.38
C VAL A 953 18.63 69.95 8.03
N MET A 954 17.76 70.95 7.87
CA MET A 954 16.37 70.90 8.34
C MET A 954 15.56 69.84 7.57
N ARG A 955 15.69 69.77 6.23
CA ARG A 955 15.05 68.72 5.41
C ARG A 955 15.51 67.32 5.80
N PHE A 956 16.81 67.16 6.11
CA PHE A 956 17.36 65.90 6.61
C PHE A 956 16.77 65.55 7.99
N GLY A 957 16.67 66.51 8.91
CA GLY A 957 16.04 66.30 10.22
C GLY A 957 14.56 65.89 10.12
N ILE A 958 13.78 66.56 9.27
CA ILE A 958 12.36 66.22 9.03
C ILE A 958 12.23 64.85 8.37
N PHE A 959 13.07 64.53 7.39
CA PHE A 959 13.07 63.24 6.72
C PHE A 959 13.43 62.10 7.68
N SER A 960 14.49 62.28 8.49
CA SER A 960 14.90 61.33 9.53
C SER A 960 13.76 61.10 10.52
N LEU A 961 13.10 62.17 10.99
CA LEU A 961 11.96 62.08 11.90
C LEU A 961 10.79 61.27 11.31
N LEU A 962 10.44 61.50 10.05
CA LEU A 962 9.38 60.74 9.36
C LEU A 962 9.75 59.26 9.19
N LEU A 963 11.01 58.96 8.89
CA LEU A 963 11.52 57.60 8.78
C LEU A 963 11.49 56.89 10.15
N THR A 964 12.01 57.53 11.19
CA THR A 964 12.04 57.04 12.57
C THR A 964 10.62 56.79 13.09
N LEU A 965 9.69 57.71 12.84
CA LEU A 965 8.27 57.55 13.17
C LEU A 965 7.64 56.35 12.44
N SER A 966 7.97 56.15 11.16
CA SER A 966 7.45 55.05 10.35
C SER A 966 7.95 53.68 10.84
N VAL A 967 9.23 53.60 11.21
CA VAL A 967 9.83 52.37 11.76
C VAL A 967 9.26 52.08 13.16
N ASP A 968 9.18 53.07 14.04
CA ASP A 968 8.58 52.92 15.38
C ASP A 968 7.11 52.48 15.31
N LEU A 969 6.31 53.10 14.42
CA LEU A 969 4.92 52.73 14.18
C LEU A 969 4.80 51.29 13.68
N THR A 970 5.65 50.88 12.73
CA THR A 970 5.65 49.52 12.19
C THR A 970 5.94 48.49 13.29
N VAL A 971 6.97 48.74 14.11
CA VAL A 971 7.32 47.87 15.24
C VAL A 971 6.18 47.76 16.25
N ARG A 972 5.55 48.88 16.63
CA ARG A 972 4.43 48.88 17.60
C ARG A 972 3.18 48.19 17.06
N LEU A 973 2.91 48.28 15.76
CA LEU A 973 1.80 47.57 15.12
C LEU A 973 2.04 46.06 15.14
N VAL A 974 3.27 45.62 14.86
CA VAL A 974 3.68 44.21 14.97
C VAL A 974 3.63 43.74 16.41
N GLU A 975 4.13 44.52 17.38
CA GLU A 975 4.07 44.21 18.81
C GLU A 975 2.61 44.08 19.30
N GLY A 976 1.72 44.97 18.85
CA GLY A 976 0.29 44.93 19.17
C GLY A 976 -0.43 43.73 18.58
N TYR A 977 -0.02 43.29 17.38
CA TYR A 977 -0.47 42.04 16.77
C TYR A 977 0.00 40.82 17.58
N LEU A 978 1.26 40.79 18.00
CA LEU A 978 1.83 39.72 18.82
C LEU A 978 1.22 39.65 20.23
N LYS A 979 0.78 40.78 20.80
CA LYS A 979 0.10 40.85 22.11
C LYS A 979 -1.40 40.54 22.06
N GLY A 980 -1.97 40.24 20.89
CA GLY A 980 -3.38 39.83 20.76
C GLY A 980 -4.41 40.93 21.08
N SER A 981 -4.05 42.22 20.95
CA SER A 981 -4.95 43.32 21.34
C SER A 981 -6.06 43.55 20.30
N THR A 982 -7.33 43.37 20.70
CA THR A 982 -8.50 43.46 19.81
C THR A 982 -8.82 44.88 19.32
N ARG A 983 -8.48 45.92 20.09
CA ARG A 983 -8.69 47.33 19.72
C ARG A 983 -7.79 47.83 18.60
N LEU A 984 -6.58 47.28 18.46
CA LEU A 984 -5.63 47.66 17.40
C LEU A 984 -5.88 46.88 16.10
N MET A 985 -6.50 45.69 16.17
CA MET A 985 -6.77 44.83 15.00
C MET A 985 -7.73 45.43 13.97
N SER A 986 -8.67 46.29 14.38
CA SER A 986 -9.55 47.03 13.45
C SER A 986 -8.78 48.12 12.69
N VAL A 987 -7.81 48.78 13.35
CA VAL A 987 -6.92 49.77 12.74
C VAL A 987 -5.90 49.10 11.83
N VAL A 988 -5.33 47.95 12.24
CA VAL A 988 -4.36 47.16 11.47
C VAL A 988 -4.97 46.57 10.20
N ARG A 989 -6.23 46.09 10.20
CA ARG A 989 -6.90 45.62 8.96
C ARG A 989 -7.11 46.73 7.93
N GLY A 990 -7.39 47.95 8.38
CA GLY A 990 -7.46 49.13 7.51
C GLY A 990 -6.09 49.66 7.07
N ALA A 991 -5.10 49.60 7.96
CA ALA A 991 -3.76 50.12 7.74
C ALA A 991 -2.80 49.15 7.03
N ALA A 992 -3.07 47.84 6.98
CA ALA A 992 -2.19 46.86 6.33
C ALA A 992 -1.95 47.17 4.85
N LYS A 993 -2.98 47.65 4.13
CA LYS A 993 -2.84 48.15 2.74
C LYS A 993 -1.93 49.38 2.67
N PHE A 994 -2.00 50.27 3.67
CA PHE A 994 -1.16 51.46 3.74
C PHE A 994 0.28 51.16 4.17
N ILE A 995 0.52 50.22 5.08
CA ILE A 995 1.85 49.83 5.56
C ILE A 995 2.64 49.16 4.43
N VAL A 996 2.01 48.26 3.66
CA VAL A 996 2.65 47.65 2.48
C VAL A 996 3.02 48.71 1.46
N VAL A 997 2.12 49.66 1.18
CA VAL A 997 2.38 50.80 0.28
C VAL A 997 3.49 51.70 0.83
N PHE A 998 3.52 51.97 2.13
CA PHE A 998 4.53 52.84 2.75
C PHE A 998 5.91 52.19 2.80
N VAL A 999 5.98 50.88 3.07
CA VAL A 999 7.24 50.10 3.00
C VAL A 999 7.72 50.02 1.54
N LEU A 1000 6.82 49.80 0.58
CA LEU A 1000 7.15 49.87 -0.85
C LEU A 1000 7.68 51.25 -1.25
N LEU A 1001 7.04 52.33 -0.79
CA LEU A 1001 7.48 53.70 -1.03
C LEU A 1001 8.82 54.01 -0.35
N ALA A 1002 9.06 53.51 0.86
CA ALA A 1002 10.33 53.67 1.56
C ALA A 1002 11.47 52.89 0.88
N VAL A 1003 11.18 51.68 0.38
CA VAL A 1003 12.13 50.87 -0.39
C VAL A 1003 12.40 51.52 -1.75
N LEU A 1004 11.37 52.01 -2.45
CA LEU A 1004 11.52 52.79 -3.69
C LEU A 1004 12.31 54.08 -3.47
N ALA A 1005 12.08 54.78 -2.37
CA ALA A 1005 12.83 55.98 -2.00
C ALA A 1005 14.29 55.67 -1.68
N LEU A 1006 14.60 54.56 -1.00
CA LEU A 1006 15.96 54.10 -0.73
C LEU A 1006 16.68 53.64 -2.00
N ILE A 1007 15.98 52.96 -2.92
CA ILE A 1007 16.50 52.60 -4.24
C ILE A 1007 16.81 53.87 -5.05
N TYR A 1008 15.88 54.82 -5.07
CA TYR A 1008 16.02 56.10 -5.76
C TYR A 1008 17.18 56.93 -5.17
N LEU A 1009 17.30 57.02 -3.84
CA LEU A 1009 18.42 57.70 -3.17
C LEU A 1009 19.76 57.04 -3.49
N GLY A 1010 19.80 55.70 -3.53
CA GLY A 1010 20.99 54.95 -3.92
C GLY A 1010 21.39 55.22 -5.37
N LEU A 1011 20.42 55.30 -6.28
CA LEU A 1011 20.65 55.65 -7.69
C LEU A 1011 21.13 57.10 -7.86
N VAL A 1012 20.59 58.04 -7.08
CA VAL A 1012 21.03 59.45 -7.06
C VAL A 1012 22.44 59.58 -6.48
N PHE A 1013 22.76 58.86 -5.40
CA PHE A 1013 24.09 58.87 -4.78
C PHE A 1013 25.18 58.25 -5.67
N LEU A 1014 24.81 57.26 -6.49
CA LEU A 1014 25.66 56.65 -7.52
C LEU A 1014 25.76 57.49 -8.82
N LYS A 1015 25.13 58.67 -8.88
CA LYS A 1015 25.01 59.54 -10.08
C LYS A 1015 24.36 58.88 -11.30
N ILE A 1016 23.48 57.90 -11.07
CA ILE A 1016 22.75 57.20 -12.14
C ILE A 1016 21.40 57.89 -12.45
N ALA A 1017 20.87 58.70 -11.53
CA ALA A 1017 19.64 59.48 -11.70
C ALA A 1017 19.78 60.90 -11.11
N GLU A 1018 19.15 61.91 -11.72
CA GLU A 1018 19.05 63.28 -11.19
C GLU A 1018 17.74 63.52 -10.43
N LEU A 1019 17.79 64.41 -9.43
CA LEU A 1019 16.64 64.82 -8.61
C LEU A 1019 15.60 65.57 -9.46
N PRO A 1020 14.28 65.35 -9.27
CA PRO A 1020 13.28 66.02 -10.08
C PRO A 1020 13.17 67.48 -9.61
N ALA A 1021 13.33 68.42 -10.54
CA ALA A 1021 13.05 69.82 -10.29
C ALA A 1021 11.54 70.04 -10.24
N PHE A 1022 10.93 69.95 -9.04
CA PHE A 1022 9.58 70.44 -8.83
C PHE A 1022 9.49 71.22 -7.51
N LEU A 1023 8.83 72.39 -7.61
CA LEU A 1023 8.70 73.48 -6.62
C LEU A 1023 9.88 74.45 -6.53
N GLY A 1024 10.10 75.14 -7.64
CA GLY A 1024 10.59 76.52 -7.66
C GLY A 1024 9.55 77.44 -8.28
N THR A 1025 8.51 77.78 -7.50
CA THR A 1025 7.79 79.07 -7.41
C THR A 1025 6.82 78.97 -6.24
#